data_AF-A0A919JF54-F1
#
_entry.id   AF-A0A919JF54-F1
#
_cell.length_a   1.000
_cell.length_b   1.000
_cell.length_c   1.000
_cell.angle_alpha   90.00
_cell.angle_beta   90.00
_cell.angle_gamma   90.00
#
_symmetry.space_group_name_H-M   'P 1'
#
loop_
_entity.id
_entity.type
_entity.pdbx_description
1 polymer ?
#
loop_
_entity_poly.entity_id
_entity_poly.type
_entity_poly.pdbx_seq_one_letter_code
_entity_poly.pdbx_strand_id
1 'polypeptide(L)'
;MPVERWSVAHVTALAPDPGSLRGARGVASASKWQEAGQLDEALWGLCRGSGKNPYQVCVDLAGPAYKCSCPSRKFPCKHALGLLLLWAEGAGARPGGAPPAFATEWLAGRAARAAPRPAGPGDPEAARKRGRQRAERVAAGLAELRRWLDDQVQQGLAAAQQAGHQPYDVMAARLVDAQAPTVASAVRRLGGVAGIGAHWADRLLGGLAMIRLLVEGHERLDTLPPALAATVRSRIGFPVAQEDVLATAPVRDRWQILGQVDSDEGAITTRRTWLLGAATGRFALVLSFAAPGQSLVADLVPGTVLDAELCFYPGAAPLRALVRERTGPPRPLTAPAGATGLRAALAGWSATLAGEPWRTDAPVLLAAVVPTADGYLTDPAGESLPLAPGHREPWWLLAAAGGAPATVAGEWSPSGLRPLAAWVGGRHVPAPPPVPDGAAGRPPELPADLLAAALVGTARRPWTADTVHIGDRTLSTAPTLLAAAATALTYRRAGITPATGHAPVEPAPAETEPPLPAAAGARLLRLLTDGAAPGGAQQAQELLAQWLAAAAAHGGHVPPETLPALLEAGRRNGAIRPALGRVAGLRGVWLAGMRPDWRWLRDEAPAAAAPTDPEVWETGTTGERLAYLSRLRGADPAAALALLRGTWATEAPEDRARFVGALDTGLSTADDAFLEEVLDDRRKEVREAALDLLQRLPGAALARRMAARAHAAVRLEGRLVVDPPAELTAELRRDGVAAQPARGTGVQAWLLEEIVAGTPLASWTAAFDRSPAAVLELARGHDWETPLLHGWAKAAIVQGDAEWATALVHNDTGDAARLREALRWDLHLLLPPADLARIAADFLRREDHLAHRLLAVHPGEWPDELAVAVVETIAHRARTDRHSWQLAELCRAAALAMPPRYASPVAALAEQLDQQQGDVSRVRPVADLARTLDFRYEMLQELR
;
A
#
# COMPACT_ATOMS: atom_id res chain seq x y z
N MET A 1 -23.80 -23.53 26.51
CA MET A 1 -24.33 -23.10 25.18
C MET A 1 -23.35 -23.57 24.11
N PRO A 2 -23.76 -23.86 22.86
CA PRO A 2 -22.80 -24.18 21.82
C PRO A 2 -21.86 -22.98 21.61
N VAL A 3 -20.55 -23.21 21.67
CA VAL A 3 -19.55 -22.17 21.38
C VAL A 3 -19.73 -21.70 19.94
N GLU A 4 -19.94 -20.40 19.74
CA GLU A 4 -20.14 -19.84 18.40
C GLU A 4 -18.86 -19.99 17.57
N ARG A 5 -19.01 -20.54 16.35
CA ARG A 5 -17.88 -20.81 15.47
C ARG A 5 -17.20 -19.52 15.06
N TRP A 6 -15.87 -19.48 15.14
CA TRP A 6 -15.08 -18.38 14.63
C TRP A 6 -15.20 -18.33 13.10
N SER A 7 -15.19 -17.13 12.54
CA SER A 7 -15.12 -16.97 11.08
C SER A 7 -13.72 -17.34 10.57
N VAL A 8 -13.62 -17.76 9.31
CA VAL A 8 -12.33 -18.00 8.63
C VAL A 8 -11.43 -16.75 8.67
N ALA A 9 -12.03 -15.55 8.61
CA ALA A 9 -11.33 -14.28 8.75
C ALA A 9 -10.72 -14.11 10.15
N HIS A 10 -11.46 -14.47 11.21
CA HIS A 10 -10.95 -14.46 12.58
C HIS A 10 -9.76 -15.43 12.72
N VAL A 11 -9.88 -16.67 12.23
CA VAL A 11 -8.78 -17.64 12.28
C VAL A 11 -7.56 -17.17 11.48
N THR A 12 -7.80 -16.52 10.33
CA THR A 12 -6.75 -15.94 9.47
C THR A 12 -5.96 -14.84 10.19
N ALA A 13 -6.63 -13.98 10.96
CA ALA A 13 -6.00 -12.91 11.74
C ALA A 13 -5.09 -13.42 12.87
N LEU A 14 -5.23 -14.69 13.29
CA LEU A 14 -4.41 -15.31 14.33
C LEU A 14 -3.06 -15.84 13.81
N ALA A 15 -2.85 -15.87 12.50
CA ALA A 15 -1.62 -16.42 11.95
C ALA A 15 -0.41 -15.50 12.27
N PRO A 16 0.69 -16.04 12.85
CA PRO A 16 1.85 -15.23 13.24
C PRO A 16 2.63 -14.69 12.04
N ASP A 17 2.46 -15.33 10.88
CA ASP A 17 2.98 -14.87 9.61
C ASP A 17 2.19 -15.52 8.46
N PRO A 18 2.24 -14.95 7.25
CA PRO A 18 1.57 -15.51 6.09
C PRO A 18 1.97 -16.97 5.76
N GLY A 19 3.20 -17.40 6.10
CA GLY A 19 3.67 -18.76 5.88
C GLY A 19 2.99 -19.79 6.79
N SER A 20 2.74 -19.41 8.05
CA SER A 20 2.00 -20.24 9.01
C SER A 20 0.55 -20.44 8.59
N LEU A 21 -0.10 -19.40 8.07
CA LEU A 21 -1.46 -19.48 7.52
C LEU A 21 -1.53 -20.36 6.27
N ARG A 22 -0.57 -20.21 5.35
CA ARG A 22 -0.48 -21.08 4.16
C ARG A 22 -0.32 -22.54 4.56
N GLY A 23 0.57 -22.82 5.50
CA GLY A 23 0.74 -24.18 6.03
C GLY A 23 -0.51 -24.70 6.74
N ALA A 24 -1.30 -23.82 7.36
CA ALA A 24 -2.51 -24.17 8.08
C ALA A 24 -3.64 -24.60 7.15
N ARG A 25 -3.85 -23.87 6.05
CA ARG A 25 -4.82 -24.23 5.01
C ARG A 25 -4.53 -25.62 4.42
N GLY A 26 -3.26 -25.96 4.23
CA GLY A 26 -2.85 -27.30 3.78
C GLY A 26 -3.16 -28.45 4.75
N VAL A 27 -3.46 -28.14 6.03
CA VAL A 27 -3.90 -29.13 7.02
C VAL A 27 -5.33 -28.91 7.51
N ALA A 28 -6.07 -27.96 6.95
CA ALA A 28 -7.47 -27.63 7.29
C ALA A 28 -8.48 -28.52 6.54
N SER A 29 -8.18 -29.80 6.37
CA SER A 29 -9.06 -30.79 5.72
C SER A 29 -9.23 -31.99 6.62
N ALA A 30 -10.46 -32.53 6.72
CA ALA A 30 -10.77 -33.67 7.58
C ALA A 30 -9.86 -34.89 7.33
N SER A 31 -9.35 -35.08 6.12
CA SER A 31 -8.44 -36.18 5.76
C SER A 31 -7.07 -36.12 6.44
N LYS A 32 -6.65 -34.92 6.89
CA LYS A 32 -5.37 -34.72 7.59
C LYS A 32 -5.48 -34.95 9.09
N TRP A 33 -6.69 -35.13 9.63
CA TRP A 33 -6.96 -35.37 11.04
C TRP A 33 -7.43 -36.80 11.24
N GLN A 34 -6.74 -37.57 12.08
CA GLN A 34 -7.20 -38.91 12.45
C GLN A 34 -8.47 -38.81 13.31
N GLU A 35 -8.43 -37.89 14.27
CA GLU A 35 -9.54 -37.55 15.14
C GLU A 35 -9.48 -36.06 15.44
N ALA A 36 -10.64 -35.44 15.60
CA ALA A 36 -10.80 -34.08 16.06
C ALA A 36 -12.10 -33.97 16.84
N GLY A 37 -12.11 -33.13 17.86
CA GLY A 37 -13.29 -32.97 18.71
C GLY A 37 -13.23 -31.67 19.50
N GLN A 38 -14.32 -31.43 20.22
CA GLN A 38 -14.48 -30.29 21.09
C GLN A 38 -14.76 -30.78 22.51
N LEU A 39 -14.06 -30.19 23.48
CA LEU A 39 -14.29 -30.35 24.92
C LEU A 39 -14.49 -28.95 25.50
N ASP A 40 -15.71 -28.62 25.94
CA ASP A 40 -16.11 -27.29 26.39
C ASP A 40 -15.71 -26.18 25.38
N GLU A 41 -14.91 -25.21 25.79
CA GLU A 41 -14.38 -24.12 24.96
C GLU A 41 -13.04 -24.46 24.32
N ALA A 42 -12.66 -25.73 24.22
CA ALA A 42 -11.41 -26.14 23.60
C ALA A 42 -11.59 -27.14 22.46
N LEU A 43 -10.85 -26.91 21.37
CA LEU A 43 -10.68 -27.87 20.29
C LEU A 43 -9.48 -28.75 20.57
N TRP A 44 -9.57 -30.01 20.18
CA TRP A 44 -8.46 -30.93 20.15
C TRP A 44 -8.44 -31.72 18.84
N GLY A 45 -7.26 -32.19 18.45
CA GLY A 45 -7.14 -33.04 17.27
C GLY A 45 -5.79 -33.74 17.14
N LEU A 46 -5.79 -34.84 16.39
CA LEU A 46 -4.64 -35.65 16.04
C LEU A 46 -4.30 -35.44 14.56
N CYS A 47 -3.42 -34.49 14.27
CA CYS A 47 -3.02 -34.17 12.90
C CYS A 47 -1.96 -35.16 12.40
N ARG A 48 -2.15 -35.74 11.21
CA ARG A 48 -1.12 -36.55 10.55
C ARG A 48 0.09 -35.67 10.23
N GLY A 49 1.25 -36.07 10.73
CA GLY A 49 2.53 -35.38 10.55
C GLY A 49 3.54 -36.24 9.79
N SER A 50 4.76 -35.72 9.64
CA SER A 50 5.88 -36.44 8.99
C SER A 50 6.54 -37.52 9.86
N GLY A 51 6.12 -37.66 11.12
CA GLY A 51 6.62 -38.68 12.06
C GLY A 51 5.65 -39.84 12.26
N LYS A 52 6.11 -40.89 12.97
CA LYS A 52 5.34 -42.11 13.25
C LYS A 52 4.06 -41.88 14.07
N ASN A 53 4.03 -40.84 14.90
CA ASN A 53 2.88 -40.49 15.75
C ASN A 53 2.22 -39.19 15.26
N PRO A 54 0.87 -39.08 15.27
CA PRO A 54 0.18 -37.85 14.92
C PRO A 54 0.52 -36.72 15.91
N TYR A 55 0.53 -35.49 15.41
CA TYR A 55 0.68 -34.31 16.27
C TYR A 55 -0.58 -34.10 17.08
N GLN A 56 -0.41 -34.03 18.40
CA GLN A 56 -1.45 -33.71 19.36
C GLN A 56 -1.62 -32.20 19.37
N VAL A 57 -2.81 -31.72 19.02
CA VAL A 57 -3.14 -30.30 18.88
C VAL A 57 -4.27 -29.97 19.82
N CYS A 58 -4.13 -28.88 20.56
CA CYS A 58 -5.20 -28.29 21.35
C CYS A 58 -5.27 -26.78 21.11
N VAL A 59 -6.48 -26.24 21.07
CA VAL A 59 -6.76 -24.81 20.91
C VAL A 59 -7.85 -24.40 21.88
N ASP A 60 -7.65 -23.30 22.60
CA ASP A 60 -8.67 -22.69 23.47
C ASP A 60 -9.43 -21.58 22.73
N LEU A 61 -10.76 -21.63 22.77
CA LEU A 61 -11.69 -20.70 22.12
C LEU A 61 -12.12 -19.54 23.04
N ALA A 62 -11.84 -19.61 24.34
CA ALA A 62 -12.14 -18.55 25.32
C ALA A 62 -11.12 -17.39 25.29
N GLY A 63 -9.91 -17.68 24.83
CA GLY A 63 -8.78 -16.76 24.72
C GLY A 63 -7.61 -17.52 24.07
N PRO A 64 -7.30 -17.25 22.78
CA PRO A 64 -6.53 -18.17 21.95
C PRO A 64 -5.18 -18.57 22.56
N ALA A 65 -5.12 -19.78 23.11
CA ALA A 65 -3.85 -20.43 23.44
C ALA A 65 -3.77 -21.76 22.73
N TYR A 66 -2.54 -22.13 22.37
CA TYR A 66 -2.28 -23.20 21.42
C TYR A 66 -1.25 -24.14 22.02
N LYS A 67 -1.52 -25.44 21.97
CA LYS A 67 -0.51 -26.47 22.22
C LYS A 67 -0.49 -27.41 21.05
N CYS A 68 0.71 -27.65 20.51
CA CYS A 68 0.90 -28.66 19.48
C CYS A 68 2.21 -29.39 19.77
N SER A 69 2.23 -30.71 19.61
CA SER A 69 3.46 -31.52 19.77
C SER A 69 4.44 -31.42 18.57
N CYS A 70 4.16 -30.55 17.59
CA CYS A 70 5.05 -30.34 16.46
C CYS A 70 6.28 -29.49 16.82
N PRO A 71 7.43 -29.65 16.13
CA PRO A 71 8.67 -28.94 16.43
C PRO A 71 8.68 -27.45 16.02
N SER A 72 7.54 -26.89 15.62
CA SER A 72 7.45 -25.50 15.17
C SER A 72 7.65 -24.53 16.32
N ARG A 73 8.45 -23.47 16.09
CA ARG A 73 8.62 -22.34 17.03
C ARG A 73 7.59 -21.22 16.82
N LYS A 74 6.63 -21.42 15.92
CA LYS A 74 5.59 -20.43 15.57
C LYS A 74 4.29 -20.80 16.26
N PHE A 75 3.67 -19.84 16.94
CA PHE A 75 2.45 -20.05 17.73
C PHE A 75 1.44 -18.95 17.41
N PRO A 76 0.25 -19.28 16.89
CA PRO A 76 -0.20 -20.59 16.40
C PRO A 76 0.71 -21.26 15.38
N CYS A 77 0.93 -22.56 15.53
CA CYS A 77 1.57 -23.33 14.46
C CYS A 77 0.54 -23.68 13.38
N LYS A 78 0.99 -24.14 12.21
CA LYS A 78 0.11 -24.55 11.12
C LYS A 78 -0.98 -25.54 11.54
N HIS A 79 -0.68 -26.48 12.44
CA HIS A 79 -1.66 -27.48 12.88
C HIS A 79 -2.74 -26.87 13.79
N ALA A 80 -2.38 -25.93 14.66
CA ALA A 80 -3.35 -25.24 15.51
C ALA A 80 -4.29 -24.35 14.69
N LEU A 81 -3.75 -23.60 13.73
CA LEU A 81 -4.54 -22.82 12.78
C LEU A 81 -5.40 -23.71 11.88
N GLY A 82 -4.87 -24.85 11.42
CA GLY A 82 -5.61 -25.78 10.58
C GLY A 82 -6.77 -26.44 11.30
N LEU A 83 -6.62 -26.75 12.60
CA LEU A 83 -7.73 -27.24 13.43
C LEU A 83 -8.84 -26.18 13.58
N LEU A 84 -8.43 -24.92 13.78
CA LEU A 84 -9.36 -23.80 13.87
C LEU A 84 -10.08 -23.53 12.55
N LEU A 85 -9.38 -23.58 11.42
CA LEU A 85 -9.97 -23.41 10.09
C LEU A 85 -10.99 -24.54 9.82
N LEU A 86 -10.61 -25.78 10.11
CA LEU A 86 -11.49 -26.94 9.98
C LEU A 86 -12.79 -26.75 10.78
N TRP A 87 -12.68 -26.31 12.05
CA TRP A 87 -13.84 -26.04 12.90
C TRP A 87 -14.65 -24.82 12.45
N ALA A 88 -14.01 -23.75 12.02
CA ALA A 88 -14.63 -22.52 11.49
C ALA A 88 -15.47 -22.79 10.23
N GLU A 89 -14.97 -23.63 9.34
CA GLU A 89 -15.66 -24.07 8.11
C GLU A 89 -16.73 -25.15 8.38
N GLY A 90 -16.84 -25.58 9.64
CA GLY A 90 -17.86 -26.48 10.12
C GLY A 90 -17.61 -27.97 9.90
N ALA A 91 -16.39 -28.33 9.50
CA ALA A 91 -15.92 -29.69 9.34
C ALA A 91 -15.20 -30.19 10.62
N GLY A 92 -15.18 -31.52 10.84
CA GLY A 92 -14.21 -32.20 11.71
C GLY A 92 -14.39 -32.16 13.23
N ALA A 93 -14.68 -31.03 13.87
CA ALA A 93 -14.75 -30.96 15.35
C ALA A 93 -16.20 -30.72 15.83
N ARG A 94 -16.87 -31.81 16.21
CA ARG A 94 -18.24 -31.77 16.78
C ARG A 94 -18.22 -31.99 18.29
N PRO A 95 -19.18 -31.42 19.04
CA PRO A 95 -19.38 -31.78 20.45
C PRO A 95 -19.79 -33.25 20.56
N GLY A 96 -19.17 -34.03 21.45
CA GLY A 96 -19.66 -35.38 21.81
C GLY A 96 -18.68 -36.57 21.71
N GLY A 97 -17.39 -36.34 21.42
CA GLY A 97 -16.36 -37.40 21.52
C GLY A 97 -15.72 -37.45 22.91
N ALA A 98 -15.37 -38.65 23.42
CA ALA A 98 -14.58 -38.78 24.65
C ALA A 98 -13.20 -38.12 24.44
N PRO A 99 -12.83 -37.08 25.22
CA PRO A 99 -11.61 -36.33 24.98
C PRO A 99 -10.37 -37.18 25.31
N PRO A 100 -9.32 -37.15 24.46
CA PRO A 100 -8.09 -37.88 24.72
C PRO A 100 -7.32 -37.29 25.91
N ALA A 101 -6.53 -38.12 26.60
CA ALA A 101 -5.81 -37.74 27.83
C ALA A 101 -4.98 -36.46 27.68
N PHE A 102 -4.30 -36.24 26.54
CA PHE A 102 -3.49 -35.03 26.33
C PHE A 102 -4.31 -33.74 26.31
N ALA A 103 -5.56 -33.79 25.87
CA ALA A 103 -6.47 -32.64 25.83
C ALA A 103 -6.99 -32.32 27.23
N THR A 104 -7.41 -33.36 27.97
CA THR A 104 -7.84 -33.24 29.37
C THR A 104 -6.71 -32.77 30.28
N GLU A 105 -5.50 -33.33 30.14
CA GLU A 105 -4.31 -32.90 30.89
C GLU A 105 -3.89 -31.47 30.55
N TRP A 106 -3.99 -31.06 29.28
CA TRP A 106 -3.66 -29.70 28.89
C TRP A 106 -4.65 -28.69 29.46
N LEU A 107 -5.95 -28.99 29.41
CA LEU A 107 -6.99 -28.15 30.01
C LEU A 107 -6.90 -28.13 31.53
N ALA A 108 -6.65 -29.27 32.19
CA ALA A 108 -6.42 -29.32 33.64
C ALA A 108 -5.18 -28.54 34.05
N GLY A 109 -4.07 -28.67 33.30
CA GLY A 109 -2.84 -27.89 33.54
C GLY A 109 -3.03 -26.40 33.28
N ARG A 110 -3.89 -26.04 32.32
CA ARG A 110 -4.30 -24.66 32.08
C ARG A 110 -5.22 -24.13 33.16
N ALA A 111 -6.21 -24.89 33.60
CA ALA A 111 -7.07 -24.56 34.73
C ALA A 111 -6.23 -24.40 36.01
N ALA A 112 -5.16 -25.18 36.21
CA ALA A 112 -4.23 -25.02 37.32
C ALA A 112 -3.28 -23.80 37.20
N ARG A 113 -3.00 -23.33 35.98
CA ARG A 113 -2.21 -22.10 35.71
C ARG A 113 -3.06 -20.82 35.67
N ALA A 114 -4.32 -20.95 35.28
CA ALA A 114 -5.34 -19.89 35.20
C ALA A 114 -6.09 -19.76 36.52
N ALA A 115 -6.17 -20.83 37.32
CA ALA A 115 -6.37 -20.70 38.75
C ALA A 115 -5.30 -19.72 39.23
N PRO A 116 -5.68 -18.67 39.98
CA PRO A 116 -4.71 -17.89 40.69
C PRO A 116 -3.82 -18.91 41.41
N ARG A 117 -2.51 -18.90 41.13
CA ARG A 117 -1.59 -19.35 42.18
C ARG A 117 -2.07 -18.59 43.39
N PRO A 118 -2.43 -19.25 44.51
CA PRO A 118 -2.57 -18.50 45.73
C PRO A 118 -1.26 -17.74 45.82
N ALA A 119 -1.30 -16.42 45.67
CA ALA A 119 -0.37 -15.62 46.40
C ALA A 119 -0.71 -16.01 47.84
N GLY A 120 -0.04 -17.06 48.34
CA GLY A 120 -0.05 -17.35 49.76
C GLY A 120 0.25 -15.99 50.37
N PRO A 121 -0.67 -15.46 51.21
CA PRO A 121 -0.81 -14.03 51.44
C PRO A 121 0.58 -13.46 51.64
N GLY A 122 1.09 -12.77 50.61
CA GLY A 122 2.47 -12.31 50.64
C GLY A 122 2.52 -11.42 51.86
N ASP A 123 3.38 -11.76 52.82
CA ASP A 123 3.37 -11.14 54.16
C ASP A 123 3.00 -9.65 54.05
N PRO A 124 1.79 -9.26 54.50
CA PRO A 124 1.30 -7.90 54.34
C PRO A 124 2.29 -6.87 54.89
N GLU A 125 3.05 -7.26 55.91
CA GLU A 125 4.10 -6.43 56.49
C GLU A 125 5.31 -6.31 55.55
N ALA A 126 5.77 -7.39 54.94
CA ALA A 126 6.82 -7.36 53.93
C ALA A 126 6.41 -6.56 52.68
N ALA A 127 5.14 -6.64 52.24
CA ALA A 127 4.61 -5.82 51.15
C ALA A 127 4.60 -4.33 51.52
N ARG A 128 4.12 -4.00 52.73
CA ARG A 128 4.12 -2.63 53.27
C ARG A 128 5.54 -2.09 53.45
N LYS A 129 6.49 -2.92 53.87
CA LYS A 129 7.93 -2.58 53.98
C LYS A 129 8.55 -2.31 52.61
N ARG A 130 8.30 -3.16 51.60
CA ARG A 130 8.74 -2.93 50.21
C ARG A 130 8.14 -1.65 49.63
N GLY A 131 6.87 -1.37 49.93
CA GLY A 131 6.18 -0.14 49.54
C GLY A 131 6.84 1.11 50.13
N ARG A 132 7.14 1.09 51.45
CA ARG A 132 7.87 2.16 52.13
C ARG A 132 9.28 2.38 51.56
N GLN A 133 10.06 1.31 51.39
CA GLN A 133 11.40 1.39 50.79
C GLN A 133 11.39 1.94 49.36
N ARG A 134 10.37 1.57 48.56
CA ARG A 134 10.17 2.16 47.22
C ARG A 134 9.87 3.65 47.33
N ALA A 135 8.96 4.06 48.22
CA ALA A 135 8.61 5.45 48.40
C ALA A 135 9.83 6.30 48.81
N GLU A 136 10.68 5.79 49.71
CA GLU A 136 11.94 6.43 50.12
C GLU A 136 12.93 6.57 48.96
N ARG A 137 13.14 5.51 48.16
CA ARG A 137 14.03 5.55 46.98
C ARG A 137 13.54 6.53 45.92
N VAL A 138 12.23 6.51 45.65
CA VAL A 138 11.60 7.44 44.69
C VAL A 138 11.75 8.87 45.19
N ALA A 139 11.46 9.14 46.47
CA ALA A 139 11.59 10.48 47.04
C ALA A 139 13.04 10.99 46.95
N ALA A 140 14.03 10.16 47.28
CA ALA A 140 15.45 10.51 47.15
C ALA A 140 15.85 10.81 45.69
N GLY A 141 15.42 9.96 44.75
CA GLY A 141 15.68 10.16 43.32
C GLY A 141 15.02 11.42 42.76
N LEU A 142 13.80 11.74 43.17
CA LEU A 142 13.12 12.97 42.74
C LEU A 142 13.72 14.23 43.39
N ALA A 143 14.26 14.14 44.60
CA ALA A 143 15.01 15.25 45.21
C ALA A 143 16.34 15.52 44.49
N GLU A 144 17.00 14.47 43.98
CA GLU A 144 18.15 14.63 43.08
C GLU A 144 17.74 15.23 41.75
N LEU A 145 16.67 14.72 41.13
CA LEU A 145 16.13 15.26 39.89
C LEU A 145 15.76 16.74 40.02
N ARG A 146 15.16 17.15 41.14
CA ARG A 146 14.86 18.56 41.40
C ARG A 146 16.09 19.44 41.27
N ARG A 147 17.16 19.10 41.99
CA ARG A 147 18.43 19.85 41.94
C ARG A 147 18.99 19.88 40.53
N TRP A 148 18.95 18.75 39.83
CA TRP A 148 19.40 18.67 38.45
C TRP A 148 18.58 19.55 37.49
N LEU A 149 17.24 19.60 37.64
CA LEU A 149 16.37 20.47 36.85
C LEU A 149 16.68 21.95 37.11
N ASP A 150 16.88 22.32 38.37
CA ASP A 150 17.25 23.67 38.78
C ASP A 150 18.62 24.04 38.18
N ASP A 151 19.60 23.14 38.22
CA ASP A 151 20.92 23.31 37.60
C ASP A 151 20.83 23.52 36.07
N GLN A 152 19.98 22.76 35.36
CA GLN A 152 19.80 22.92 33.91
C GLN A 152 19.35 24.34 33.55
N VAL A 153 18.40 24.88 34.32
CA VAL A 153 17.87 26.22 34.09
C VAL A 153 18.82 27.31 34.60
N GLN A 154 19.58 27.04 35.66
CA GLN A 154 20.57 27.98 36.19
C GLN A 154 21.74 28.19 35.24
N GLN A 155 22.26 27.11 34.63
CA GLN A 155 23.36 27.15 33.66
C GLN A 155 22.92 27.76 32.32
N GLY A 156 21.68 27.49 31.91
CA GLY A 156 21.06 27.96 30.69
C GLY A 156 20.99 26.88 29.61
N LEU A 157 19.85 26.82 28.91
CA LEU A 157 19.56 25.77 27.93
C LEU A 157 20.48 25.82 26.70
N ALA A 158 21.13 26.96 26.40
CA ALA A 158 22.10 27.03 25.31
C ALA A 158 23.26 26.02 25.50
N ALA A 159 23.66 25.73 26.75
CA ALA A 159 24.65 24.70 27.05
C ALA A 159 24.15 23.28 26.78
N ALA A 160 22.83 23.03 26.90
CA ALA A 160 22.23 21.73 26.64
C ALA A 160 22.38 21.30 25.17
N GLN A 161 22.39 22.24 24.23
CA GLN A 161 22.67 21.96 22.81
C GLN A 161 24.08 21.37 22.61
N GLN A 162 25.06 21.85 23.38
CA GLN A 162 26.45 21.37 23.29
C GLN A 162 26.65 20.05 24.04
N ALA A 163 25.99 19.88 25.19
CA ALA A 163 26.10 18.69 26.02
C ALA A 163 25.40 17.45 25.44
N GLY A 164 24.41 17.65 24.55
CA GLY A 164 23.68 16.58 23.87
C GLY A 164 22.85 15.70 24.82
N HIS A 165 22.62 14.45 24.44
CA HIS A 165 21.71 13.53 25.16
C HIS A 165 22.31 12.91 26.43
N GLN A 166 23.64 12.88 26.56
CA GLN A 166 24.35 12.14 27.63
C GLN A 166 23.95 12.54 29.05
N PRO A 167 23.86 13.84 29.43
CA PRO A 167 23.44 14.22 30.78
C PRO A 167 22.04 13.72 31.15
N TYR A 168 21.14 13.65 30.16
CA TYR A 168 19.76 13.18 30.33
C TYR A 168 19.74 11.67 30.56
N ASP A 169 20.57 10.91 29.84
CA ASP A 169 20.66 9.46 30.04
C ASP A 169 21.25 9.08 31.39
N VAL A 170 22.25 9.82 31.87
CA VAL A 170 22.82 9.62 33.21
C VAL A 170 21.75 9.85 34.28
N MET A 171 20.99 10.96 34.20
CA MET A 171 19.92 11.22 35.15
C MET A 171 18.77 10.19 35.03
N ALA A 172 18.41 9.79 33.81
CA ALA A 172 17.41 8.75 33.58
C ALA A 172 17.82 7.40 34.20
N ALA A 173 19.09 7.01 34.10
CA ALA A 173 19.60 5.78 34.73
C ALA A 173 19.44 5.84 36.26
N ARG A 174 19.82 6.96 36.89
CA ARG A 174 19.63 7.17 38.34
C ARG A 174 18.16 7.09 38.75
N LEU A 175 17.24 7.60 37.93
CA LEU A 175 15.80 7.51 38.17
C LEU A 175 15.25 6.08 38.02
N VAL A 176 15.82 5.26 37.14
CA VAL A 176 15.50 3.82 37.06
C VAL A 176 15.92 3.13 38.37
N ASP A 177 17.13 3.40 38.85
CA ASP A 177 17.63 2.86 40.13
C ASP A 177 16.79 3.33 41.33
N ALA A 178 16.31 4.58 41.28
CA ALA A 178 15.37 5.15 42.24
C ALA A 178 13.94 4.62 42.12
N GLN A 179 13.65 3.73 41.16
CA GLN A 179 12.33 3.15 40.91
C GLN A 179 11.25 4.14 40.42
N ALA A 180 11.66 5.16 39.64
CA ALA A 180 10.79 6.14 38.97
C ALA A 180 10.86 6.02 37.42
N PRO A 181 10.47 4.87 36.84
CA PRO A 181 10.74 4.54 35.43
C PRO A 181 10.01 5.43 34.42
N THR A 182 8.83 5.96 34.78
CA THR A 182 8.07 6.83 33.86
C THR A 182 8.73 8.20 33.76
N VAL A 183 9.23 8.73 34.88
CA VAL A 183 10.02 9.97 34.90
C VAL A 183 11.35 9.78 34.19
N ALA A 184 12.04 8.65 34.42
CA ALA A 184 13.27 8.31 33.70
C ALA A 184 13.08 8.34 32.18
N SER A 185 12.00 7.73 31.70
CA SER A 185 11.66 7.73 30.27
C SER A 185 11.34 9.14 29.76
N ALA A 186 10.68 9.98 30.56
CA ALA A 186 10.43 11.37 30.23
C ALA A 186 11.72 12.19 30.12
N VAL A 187 12.65 12.05 31.07
CA VAL A 187 13.97 12.71 31.04
C VAL A 187 14.77 12.27 29.81
N ARG A 188 14.81 10.97 29.50
CA ARG A 188 15.50 10.46 28.31
C ARG A 188 14.94 11.06 27.02
N ARG A 189 13.61 11.20 26.89
CA ARG A 189 12.99 11.85 25.73
C ARG A 189 13.41 13.32 25.58
N LEU A 190 13.64 14.05 26.66
CA LEU A 190 14.11 15.44 26.60
C LEU A 190 15.54 15.54 26.04
N GLY A 191 16.39 14.54 26.29
CA GLY A 191 17.72 14.45 25.69
C GLY A 191 17.68 14.40 24.15
N GLY A 192 16.65 13.80 23.57
CA GLY A 192 16.41 13.80 22.11
C GLY A 192 15.85 15.11 21.55
N VAL A 193 15.50 16.07 22.41
CA VAL A 193 15.02 17.41 22.00
C VAL A 193 16.16 18.43 22.05
N ALA A 194 17.12 18.28 22.97
CA ALA A 194 18.19 19.25 23.18
C ALA A 194 19.00 19.51 21.88
N GLY A 195 18.87 20.73 21.34
CA GLY A 195 19.58 21.16 20.12
C GLY A 195 19.00 20.64 18.80
N ILE A 196 17.89 19.91 18.80
CA ILE A 196 17.37 19.22 17.61
C ILE A 196 16.02 19.80 17.17
N GLY A 197 15.95 20.25 15.91
CA GLY A 197 14.71 20.72 15.27
C GLY A 197 14.27 22.13 15.66
N ALA A 198 13.19 22.59 15.03
CA ALA A 198 12.63 23.93 15.29
C ALA A 198 12.15 24.08 16.74
N HIS A 199 12.35 25.28 17.30
CA HIS A 199 11.94 25.66 18.65
C HIS A 199 12.32 24.63 19.74
N TRP A 200 13.48 23.99 19.61
CA TRP A 200 13.92 22.95 20.54
C TRP A 200 14.00 23.44 22.00
N ALA A 201 14.43 24.70 22.22
CA ALA A 201 14.55 25.28 23.55
C ALA A 201 13.18 25.46 24.23
N ASP A 202 12.14 25.79 23.45
CA ASP A 202 10.76 25.88 23.91
C ASP A 202 10.23 24.51 24.35
N ARG A 203 10.41 23.51 23.49
CA ARG A 203 10.01 22.12 23.79
C ARG A 203 10.77 21.56 25.00
N LEU A 204 12.07 21.86 25.11
CA LEU A 204 12.90 21.43 26.23
C LEU A 204 12.46 22.10 27.54
N LEU A 205 12.33 23.43 27.57
CA LEU A 205 11.89 24.16 28.75
C LEU A 205 10.52 23.69 29.22
N GLY A 206 9.57 23.54 28.30
CA GLY A 206 8.24 23.03 28.61
C GLY A 206 8.28 21.62 29.20
N GLY A 207 9.12 20.74 28.64
CA GLY A 207 9.35 19.40 29.18
C GLY A 207 9.91 19.40 30.60
N LEU A 208 10.98 20.18 30.84
CA LEU A 208 11.58 20.34 32.16
C LEU A 208 10.58 20.90 33.18
N ALA A 209 9.78 21.88 32.78
CA ALA A 209 8.75 22.50 33.59
C ALA A 209 7.66 21.51 34.02
N MET A 210 7.20 20.65 33.11
CA MET A 210 6.20 19.62 33.44
C MET A 210 6.76 18.54 34.38
N ILE A 211 8.05 18.18 34.23
CA ILE A 211 8.72 17.27 35.17
C ILE A 211 8.86 17.94 36.54
N ARG A 212 9.24 19.23 36.59
CA ARG A 212 9.33 19.99 37.86
C ARG A 212 7.98 20.03 38.57
N LEU A 213 6.89 20.30 37.84
CA LEU A 213 5.52 20.27 38.37
C LEU A 213 5.17 18.90 38.96
N LEU A 214 5.61 17.80 38.32
CA LEU A 214 5.39 16.45 38.83
C LEU A 214 6.16 16.20 40.14
N VAL A 215 7.41 16.67 40.22
CA VAL A 215 8.22 16.59 41.44
C VAL A 215 7.57 17.36 42.59
N GLU A 216 7.09 18.58 42.35
CA GLU A 216 6.35 19.36 43.37
C GLU A 216 5.02 18.71 43.77
N GLY A 217 4.38 18.00 42.84
CA GLY A 217 3.21 17.17 43.12
C GLY A 217 3.55 16.02 44.08
N HIS A 218 4.71 15.36 43.89
CA HIS A 218 5.17 14.33 44.82
C HIS A 218 5.50 14.93 46.20
N GLU A 219 6.20 16.06 46.27
CA GLU A 219 6.59 16.67 47.55
C GLU A 219 5.39 16.98 48.45
N ARG A 220 4.21 17.17 47.83
CA ARG A 220 2.94 17.47 48.50
C ARG A 220 1.93 16.32 48.43
N LEU A 221 2.37 15.09 48.13
CA LEU A 221 1.49 13.98 47.78
C LEU A 221 0.38 13.70 48.79
N ASP A 222 0.65 13.89 50.08
CA ASP A 222 -0.30 13.64 51.17
C ASP A 222 -1.32 14.77 51.37
N THR A 223 -1.10 15.94 50.76
CA THR A 223 -2.03 17.08 50.79
C THR A 223 -2.88 17.19 49.51
N LEU A 224 -2.55 16.41 48.47
CA LEU A 224 -3.30 16.39 47.23
C LEU A 224 -4.62 15.62 47.37
N PRO A 225 -5.68 16.01 46.63
CA PRO A 225 -6.88 15.19 46.50
C PRO A 225 -6.52 13.75 46.10
N PRO A 226 -7.20 12.71 46.64
CA PRO A 226 -6.81 11.31 46.41
C PRO A 226 -6.67 10.93 44.93
N ALA A 227 -7.56 11.45 44.08
CA ALA A 227 -7.53 11.21 42.64
C ALA A 227 -6.28 11.84 41.97
N LEU A 228 -5.91 13.05 42.36
CA LEU A 228 -4.71 13.72 41.86
C LEU A 228 -3.43 13.08 42.40
N ALA A 229 -3.43 12.64 43.67
CA ALA A 229 -2.32 11.88 44.24
C ALA A 229 -2.10 10.55 43.51
N ALA A 230 -3.17 9.85 43.10
CA ALA A 230 -3.08 8.66 42.26
C ALA A 230 -2.50 8.97 40.88
N THR A 231 -2.92 10.08 40.26
CA THR A 231 -2.33 10.57 39.00
C THR A 231 -0.82 10.83 39.13
N VAL A 232 -0.38 11.55 40.17
CA VAL A 232 1.04 11.82 40.43
C VAL A 232 1.82 10.51 40.58
N ARG A 233 1.32 9.56 41.41
CA ARG A 233 1.94 8.23 41.56
C ARG A 233 2.05 7.50 40.24
N SER A 234 0.99 7.49 39.43
CA SER A 234 1.00 6.84 38.11
C SER A 234 2.02 7.49 37.16
N ARG A 235 2.11 8.81 37.14
CA ARG A 235 3.05 9.56 36.28
C ARG A 235 4.51 9.41 36.71
N ILE A 236 4.76 9.08 37.98
CA ILE A 236 6.10 8.73 38.46
C ILE A 236 6.49 7.30 38.06
N GLY A 237 5.51 6.40 38.02
CA GLY A 237 5.69 4.98 37.70
C GLY A 237 5.50 4.05 38.90
N PHE A 238 4.72 4.45 39.91
CA PHE A 238 4.27 3.51 40.93
C PHE A 238 3.36 2.46 40.28
N PRO A 239 3.61 1.15 40.51
CA PRO A 239 2.77 0.11 39.94
C PRO A 239 1.40 0.10 40.61
N VAL A 240 0.35 -0.12 39.81
CA VAL A 240 -1.00 -0.45 40.28
C VAL A 240 -1.28 -1.88 39.78
N ALA A 241 -1.58 -2.80 40.70
CA ALA A 241 -1.85 -4.18 40.32
C ALA A 241 -3.14 -4.26 39.51
N GLN A 242 -3.16 -5.10 38.47
CA GLN A 242 -4.37 -5.27 37.65
C GLN A 242 -5.54 -5.81 38.48
N GLU A 243 -5.25 -6.68 39.46
CA GLU A 243 -6.23 -7.20 40.42
C GLU A 243 -6.93 -6.07 41.20
N ASP A 244 -6.17 -5.09 41.70
CA ASP A 244 -6.72 -3.94 42.42
C ASP A 244 -7.64 -3.11 41.51
N VAL A 245 -7.26 -2.93 40.24
CA VAL A 245 -8.09 -2.23 39.26
C VAL A 245 -9.37 -3.02 38.99
N LEU A 246 -9.28 -4.32 38.73
CA LEU A 246 -10.43 -5.18 38.46
C LEU A 246 -11.39 -5.27 39.66
N ALA A 247 -10.90 -5.08 40.88
CA ALA A 247 -11.69 -5.01 42.10
C ALA A 247 -12.44 -3.67 42.28
N THR A 248 -12.12 -2.63 41.51
CA THR A 248 -12.87 -1.37 41.53
C THR A 248 -14.27 -1.52 40.94
N ALA A 249 -15.15 -0.55 41.22
CA ALA A 249 -16.51 -0.54 40.67
C ALA A 249 -16.49 -0.52 39.13
N PRO A 250 -17.08 -1.53 38.46
CA PRO A 250 -17.09 -1.58 37.01
C PRO A 250 -18.06 -0.56 36.43
N VAL A 251 -17.71 -0.03 35.25
CA VAL A 251 -18.61 0.76 34.41
C VAL A 251 -19.10 -0.15 33.29
N ARG A 252 -20.37 -0.51 33.35
CA ARG A 252 -21.06 -1.24 32.29
C ARG A 252 -21.57 -0.27 31.23
N ASP A 253 -21.18 -0.47 29.99
CA ASP A 253 -21.66 0.34 28.86
C ASP A 253 -21.58 -0.48 27.56
N ARG A 254 -22.13 0.10 26.49
CA ARG A 254 -21.89 -0.31 25.11
C ARG A 254 -20.71 0.49 24.59
N TRP A 255 -19.54 -0.13 24.64
CA TRP A 255 -18.28 0.50 24.32
C TRP A 255 -18.04 0.50 22.81
N GLN A 256 -18.00 1.69 22.24
CA GLN A 256 -17.72 1.93 20.82
C GLN A 256 -16.21 1.96 20.61
N ILE A 257 -15.65 1.00 19.87
CA ILE A 257 -14.21 0.91 19.60
C ILE A 257 -13.88 1.87 18.46
N LEU A 258 -13.28 3.01 18.81
CA LEU A 258 -13.16 4.13 17.87
C LEU A 258 -11.93 4.04 16.96
N GLY A 259 -10.81 3.52 17.47
CA GLY A 259 -9.55 3.54 16.74
C GLY A 259 -8.39 3.01 17.55
N GLN A 260 -7.30 2.71 16.85
CA GLN A 260 -6.07 2.16 17.42
C GLN A 260 -4.83 2.90 16.94
N VAL A 261 -3.85 2.98 17.83
CA VAL A 261 -2.51 3.46 17.52
C VAL A 261 -1.50 2.46 18.06
N ASP A 262 -0.63 1.99 17.16
CA ASP A 262 0.53 1.21 17.54
C ASP A 262 1.77 2.11 17.62
N SER A 263 2.60 1.85 18.62
CA SER A 263 3.90 2.48 18.80
C SER A 263 4.94 1.40 19.11
N ASP A 264 6.05 1.41 18.39
CA ASP A 264 7.20 0.55 18.65
C ASP A 264 8.24 1.31 19.48
N GLU A 265 8.50 0.84 20.70
CA GLU A 265 9.53 1.39 21.59
C GLU A 265 10.82 0.54 21.54
N GLY A 266 11.02 -0.24 20.46
CA GLY A 266 12.19 -1.07 20.18
C GLY A 266 12.21 -2.40 20.94
N ALA A 267 11.88 -2.38 22.23
CA ALA A 267 11.80 -3.59 23.06
C ALA A 267 10.38 -4.13 23.20
N ILE A 268 9.35 -3.29 23.00
CA ILE A 268 7.94 -3.64 23.19
C ILE A 268 7.12 -2.84 22.18
N THR A 269 6.22 -3.50 21.48
CA THR A 269 5.15 -2.82 20.73
C THR A 269 3.97 -2.58 21.66
N THR A 270 3.52 -1.34 21.75
CA THR A 270 2.34 -0.94 22.53
C THR A 270 1.22 -0.55 21.59
N ARG A 271 0.02 -1.07 21.82
CA ARG A 271 -1.21 -0.67 21.16
C ARG A 271 -2.10 0.09 22.12
N ARG A 272 -2.50 1.29 21.72
CA ARG A 272 -3.53 2.11 22.37
C ARG A 272 -4.84 1.92 21.64
N THR A 273 -5.86 1.42 22.33
CA THR A 273 -7.22 1.31 21.79
C THR A 273 -8.13 2.30 22.50
N TRP A 274 -8.79 3.18 21.75
CA TRP A 274 -9.73 4.16 22.29
C TRP A 274 -11.16 3.67 22.17
N LEU A 275 -11.90 3.79 23.26
CA LEU A 275 -13.31 3.40 23.37
C LEU A 275 -14.13 4.57 23.88
N LEU A 276 -15.40 4.63 23.48
CA LEU A 276 -16.38 5.59 24.01
C LEU A 276 -17.66 4.86 24.43
N GLY A 277 -18.04 5.01 25.70
CA GLY A 277 -19.28 4.48 26.23
C GLY A 277 -20.49 5.20 25.62
N ALA A 278 -21.35 4.48 24.89
CA ALA A 278 -22.48 5.07 24.18
C ALA A 278 -23.54 5.67 25.12
N ALA A 279 -23.72 5.12 26.33
CA ALA A 279 -24.66 5.64 27.31
C ALA A 279 -24.02 6.66 28.26
N THR A 280 -22.79 6.41 28.70
CA THR A 280 -22.10 7.25 29.68
C THR A 280 -21.37 8.46 29.08
N GLY A 281 -21.10 8.45 27.77
CA GLY A 281 -20.25 9.45 27.11
C GLY A 281 -18.80 9.42 27.60
N ARG A 282 -18.38 8.36 28.30
CA ARG A 282 -17.05 8.26 28.92
C ARG A 282 -16.05 7.64 27.96
N PHE A 283 -14.91 8.29 27.78
CA PHE A 283 -13.78 7.72 27.07
C PHE A 283 -13.01 6.70 27.92
N ALA A 284 -12.50 5.66 27.27
CA ALA A 284 -11.59 4.68 27.86
C ALA A 284 -10.40 4.37 26.93
N LEU A 285 -9.27 4.03 27.54
CA LEU A 285 -8.04 3.61 26.88
C LEU A 285 -7.66 2.21 27.37
N VAL A 286 -7.62 1.25 26.47
CA VAL A 286 -7.08 -0.09 26.73
C VAL A 286 -5.71 -0.20 26.09
N LEU A 287 -4.73 -0.67 26.87
CA LEU A 287 -3.34 -0.86 26.43
C LEU A 287 -3.05 -2.34 26.26
N SER A 288 -2.55 -2.71 25.08
CA SER A 288 -2.01 -4.04 24.79
C SER A 288 -0.51 -3.94 24.52
N PHE A 289 0.26 -4.92 24.98
CA PHE A 289 1.71 -4.96 24.83
C PHE A 289 2.12 -6.26 24.17
N ALA A 290 3.11 -6.19 23.28
CA ALA A 290 3.73 -7.36 22.66
C ALA A 290 5.25 -7.24 22.74
N ALA A 291 5.91 -8.31 23.22
CA ALA A 291 7.35 -8.43 23.14
C ALA A 291 7.81 -8.66 21.69
N PRO A 292 9.11 -8.50 21.37
CA PRO A 292 9.58 -8.66 20.00
C PRO A 292 9.30 -10.08 19.49
N GLY A 293 8.66 -10.18 18.32
CA GLY A 293 8.22 -11.44 17.74
C GLY A 293 6.92 -12.03 18.31
N GLN A 294 6.26 -11.34 19.25
CA GLN A 294 4.90 -11.66 19.68
C GLN A 294 3.86 -10.78 18.97
N SER A 295 2.65 -11.29 18.81
CA SER A 295 1.52 -10.54 18.25
C SER A 295 0.72 -9.85 19.36
N LEU A 296 0.21 -8.65 19.05
CA LEU A 296 -0.73 -7.95 19.92
C LEU A 296 -2.07 -8.70 19.98
N VAL A 297 -2.70 -8.67 21.14
CA VAL A 297 -4.06 -9.21 21.32
C VAL A 297 -5.03 -8.41 20.44
N ALA A 298 -5.81 -9.10 19.60
CA ALA A 298 -6.73 -8.52 18.62
C ALA A 298 -8.20 -8.63 19.07
N ASP A 299 -8.46 -8.32 20.34
CA ASP A 299 -9.73 -8.57 21.03
C ASP A 299 -10.67 -7.36 21.02
N LEU A 300 -10.17 -6.17 20.66
CA LEU A 300 -10.93 -4.94 20.48
C LEU A 300 -10.70 -4.43 19.04
N VAL A 301 -11.73 -4.52 18.21
CA VAL A 301 -11.62 -4.23 16.76
C VAL A 301 -12.22 -2.85 16.47
N PRO A 302 -11.46 -1.88 15.94
CA PRO A 302 -11.99 -0.58 15.54
C PRO A 302 -13.18 -0.69 14.58
N GLY A 303 -14.17 0.20 14.72
CA GLY A 303 -15.40 0.15 13.94
C GLY A 303 -16.42 -0.87 14.46
N THR A 304 -16.27 -1.33 15.70
CA THR A 304 -17.24 -2.20 16.36
C THR A 304 -17.76 -1.62 17.67
N VAL A 305 -18.85 -2.17 18.18
CA VAL A 305 -19.40 -1.91 19.51
C VAL A 305 -19.48 -3.21 20.30
N LEU A 306 -19.08 -3.15 21.57
CA LEU A 306 -19.05 -4.28 22.49
C LEU A 306 -19.79 -3.91 23.79
N ASP A 307 -20.68 -4.78 24.26
CA ASP A 307 -21.26 -4.65 25.60
C ASP A 307 -20.27 -5.21 26.61
N ALA A 308 -19.73 -4.37 27.50
CA ALA A 308 -18.66 -4.78 28.42
C ALA A 308 -18.65 -3.97 29.71
N GLU A 309 -18.04 -4.57 30.73
CA GLU A 309 -17.71 -3.93 32.00
C GLU A 309 -16.23 -3.53 32.02
N LEU A 310 -15.95 -2.24 32.19
CA LEU A 310 -14.59 -1.71 32.31
C LEU A 310 -14.32 -1.22 33.72
N CYS A 311 -13.15 -1.57 34.25
CA CYS A 311 -12.63 -1.03 35.51
C CYS A 311 -11.50 -0.04 35.22
N PHE A 312 -11.56 1.16 35.80
CA PHE A 312 -10.63 2.25 35.48
C PHE A 312 -9.49 2.33 36.49
N TYR A 313 -8.29 2.63 35.99
CA TYR A 313 -7.16 2.96 36.86
C TYR A 313 -7.47 4.23 37.66
N PRO A 314 -7.04 4.33 38.93
CA PRO A 314 -7.28 5.51 39.75
C PRO A 314 -6.53 6.74 39.20
N GLY A 315 -7.18 7.90 39.24
CA GLY A 315 -6.62 9.16 38.76
C GLY A 315 -7.67 10.29 38.74
N ALA A 316 -7.22 11.54 38.56
CA ALA A 316 -8.08 12.72 38.48
C ALA A 316 -8.94 12.76 37.20
N ALA A 317 -8.39 12.30 36.07
CA ALA A 317 -9.09 12.15 34.80
C ALA A 317 -8.80 10.75 34.21
N PRO A 318 -9.37 9.68 34.82
CA PRO A 318 -8.98 8.31 34.53
C PRO A 318 -9.54 7.83 33.19
N LEU A 319 -8.65 7.72 32.19
CA LEU A 319 -8.94 7.14 30.88
C LEU A 319 -8.54 5.68 30.79
N ARG A 320 -7.41 5.29 31.39
CA ARG A 320 -6.89 3.92 31.28
C ARG A 320 -7.83 2.95 32.00
N ALA A 321 -8.20 1.87 31.34
CA ALA A 321 -9.11 0.85 31.88
C ALA A 321 -8.65 -0.57 31.55
N LEU A 322 -9.21 -1.54 32.27
CA LEU A 322 -9.15 -2.96 31.98
C LEU A 322 -10.56 -3.46 31.65
N VAL A 323 -10.63 -4.37 30.68
CA VAL A 323 -11.87 -5.11 30.39
C VAL A 323 -12.03 -6.17 31.48
N ARG A 324 -13.08 -6.04 32.31
CA ARG A 324 -13.42 -7.01 33.35
C ARG A 324 -14.20 -8.18 32.78
N GLU A 325 -15.29 -7.87 32.08
CA GLU A 325 -16.20 -8.86 31.52
C GLU A 325 -16.79 -8.35 30.21
N ARG A 326 -17.09 -9.28 29.29
CA ARG A 326 -17.70 -9.00 27.99
C ARG A 326 -19.01 -9.75 27.89
N THR A 327 -20.02 -9.12 27.31
CA THR A 327 -21.33 -9.73 27.09
C THR A 327 -21.62 -9.77 25.60
N GLY A 328 -21.58 -10.96 25.01
CA GLY A 328 -21.88 -11.17 23.59
C GLY A 328 -20.74 -10.77 22.63
N PRO A 329 -20.91 -11.06 21.32
CA PRO A 329 -19.91 -10.75 20.30
C PRO A 329 -19.89 -9.25 19.94
N PRO A 330 -18.75 -8.71 19.46
CA PRO A 330 -18.69 -7.35 18.93
C PRO A 330 -19.57 -7.22 17.68
N ARG A 331 -20.22 -6.06 17.53
CA ARG A 331 -21.12 -5.75 16.40
C ARG A 331 -20.58 -4.60 15.56
N PRO A 332 -20.80 -4.55 14.23
CA PRO A 332 -20.39 -3.40 13.42
C PRO A 332 -20.98 -2.09 13.94
N LEU A 333 -20.15 -1.06 14.04
CA LEU A 333 -20.56 0.29 14.43
C LEU A 333 -20.72 1.14 13.17
N THR A 334 -21.97 1.36 12.75
CA THR A 334 -22.28 2.12 11.52
C THR A 334 -22.24 3.64 11.75
N ALA A 335 -22.63 4.10 12.94
CA ALA A 335 -22.56 5.50 13.33
C ALA A 335 -22.25 5.62 14.82
N PRO A 336 -21.17 6.33 15.20
CA PRO A 336 -20.82 6.48 16.60
C PRO A 336 -21.68 7.55 17.29
N ALA A 337 -22.18 7.23 18.48
CA ALA A 337 -22.87 8.15 19.37
C ALA A 337 -21.88 8.93 20.25
N GLY A 338 -22.27 10.13 20.68
CA GLY A 338 -21.45 10.99 21.54
C GLY A 338 -20.42 11.86 20.80
N ALA A 339 -20.54 11.98 19.48
CA ALA A 339 -19.74 12.92 18.70
C ALA A 339 -20.11 14.38 19.05
N THR A 340 -19.13 15.27 19.07
CA THR A 340 -19.28 16.67 19.50
C THR A 340 -18.67 17.63 18.47
N GLY A 341 -19.09 18.91 18.48
CA GLY A 341 -18.44 19.96 17.69
C GLY A 341 -17.05 20.33 18.22
N LEU A 342 -16.27 21.07 17.44
CA LEU A 342 -14.85 21.32 17.74
C LEU A 342 -14.63 22.07 19.06
N ARG A 343 -15.43 23.12 19.32
CA ARG A 343 -15.38 23.86 20.59
C ARG A 343 -15.69 23.00 21.80
N ALA A 344 -16.67 22.09 21.70
CA ALA A 344 -17.02 21.20 22.81
C ALA A 344 -15.90 20.17 23.08
N ALA A 345 -15.27 19.65 22.02
CA ALA A 345 -14.11 18.78 22.14
C ALA A 345 -12.93 19.50 22.83
N LEU A 346 -12.64 20.75 22.45
CA LEU A 346 -11.60 21.57 23.11
C LEU A 346 -11.94 21.94 24.56
N ALA A 347 -13.22 22.15 24.88
CA ALA A 347 -13.65 22.32 26.27
C ALA A 347 -13.39 21.07 27.11
N GLY A 348 -13.63 19.87 26.56
CA GLY A 348 -13.28 18.59 27.18
C GLY A 348 -11.77 18.42 27.39
N TRP A 349 -10.95 18.85 26.42
CA TRP A 349 -9.49 18.91 26.56
C TRP A 349 -9.06 19.86 27.68
N SER A 350 -9.63 21.07 27.74
CA SER A 350 -9.37 22.04 28.80
C SER A 350 -9.71 21.47 30.18
N ALA A 351 -10.87 20.81 30.33
CA ALA A 351 -11.28 20.17 31.58
C ALA A 351 -10.32 19.03 31.97
N THR A 352 -9.86 18.24 30.99
CA THR A 352 -8.87 17.18 31.20
C THR A 352 -7.54 17.74 31.71
N LEU A 353 -7.03 18.81 31.10
CA LEU A 353 -5.79 19.45 31.55
C LEU A 353 -5.91 20.12 32.92
N ALA A 354 -7.08 20.65 33.26
CA ALA A 354 -7.33 21.22 34.58
C ALA A 354 -7.24 20.14 35.69
N GLY A 355 -7.69 18.91 35.41
CA GLY A 355 -7.56 17.77 36.33
C GLY A 355 -6.20 17.05 36.27
N GLU A 356 -5.59 16.97 35.09
CA GLU A 356 -4.32 16.27 34.84
C GLU A 356 -3.43 17.06 33.85
N PRO A 357 -2.59 18.00 34.35
CA PRO A 357 -1.83 18.91 33.48
C PRO A 357 -0.71 18.22 32.68
N TRP A 358 -0.32 17.00 33.07
CA TRP A 358 0.72 16.21 32.38
C TRP A 358 0.21 15.45 31.14
N ARG A 359 -1.07 15.57 30.78
CA ARG A 359 -1.60 14.98 29.54
C ARG A 359 -1.00 15.68 28.32
N THR A 360 -0.60 14.87 27.34
CA THR A 360 -0.04 15.32 26.06
C THR A 360 -1.06 15.24 24.93
N ASP A 361 -2.05 14.37 25.10
CA ASP A 361 -3.08 14.05 24.13
C ASP A 361 -4.36 13.61 24.85
N ALA A 362 -5.49 13.73 24.15
CA ALA A 362 -6.79 13.23 24.59
C ALA A 362 -7.61 12.72 23.39
N PRO A 363 -8.47 11.72 23.59
CA PRO A 363 -9.36 11.25 22.55
C PRO A 363 -10.44 12.29 22.26
N VAL A 364 -10.81 12.41 20.99
CA VAL A 364 -11.96 13.22 20.54
C VAL A 364 -12.79 12.43 19.55
N LEU A 365 -14.09 12.71 19.53
CA LEU A 365 -15.02 12.25 18.51
C LEU A 365 -15.74 13.48 17.96
N LEU A 366 -15.39 13.87 16.74
CA LEU A 366 -15.80 15.11 16.09
C LEU A 366 -16.96 14.86 15.14
N ALA A 367 -18.04 15.62 15.27
CA ALA A 367 -19.23 15.48 14.44
C ALA A 367 -19.16 16.36 13.18
N ALA A 368 -19.59 15.80 12.04
CA ALA A 368 -19.87 16.54 10.80
C ALA A 368 -18.71 17.44 10.31
N VAL A 369 -17.47 16.96 10.41
CA VAL A 369 -16.29 17.72 9.95
C VAL A 369 -15.96 17.41 8.48
N VAL A 370 -15.48 18.42 7.77
CA VAL A 370 -15.03 18.35 6.37
C VAL A 370 -13.57 18.79 6.28
N PRO A 371 -12.71 18.06 5.56
CA PRO A 371 -11.33 18.49 5.32
C PRO A 371 -11.23 19.81 4.55
N THR A 372 -10.15 20.54 4.78
CA THR A 372 -9.75 21.72 4.00
C THR A 372 -8.49 21.41 3.18
N ALA A 373 -8.22 22.22 2.15
CA ALA A 373 -7.02 22.06 1.32
C ALA A 373 -5.70 22.39 2.05
N ASP A 374 -5.77 23.18 3.12
CA ASP A 374 -4.62 23.62 3.92
C ASP A 374 -4.41 22.81 5.21
N GLY A 375 -5.04 21.63 5.31
CA GLY A 375 -4.76 20.64 6.36
C GLY A 375 -5.51 20.85 7.67
N TYR A 376 -6.76 21.30 7.60
CA TYR A 376 -7.67 21.41 8.74
C TYR A 376 -8.88 20.49 8.56
N LEU A 377 -9.58 20.25 9.68
CA LEU A 377 -10.96 19.78 9.68
C LEU A 377 -11.85 20.91 10.14
N THR A 378 -12.84 21.27 9.32
CA THR A 378 -13.79 22.35 9.59
C THR A 378 -15.17 21.79 9.88
N ASP A 379 -15.85 22.29 10.90
CA ASP A 379 -17.22 21.92 11.24
C ASP A 379 -18.26 22.87 10.60
N PRO A 380 -19.58 22.59 10.69
CA PRO A 380 -20.60 23.42 10.07
C PRO A 380 -20.71 24.85 10.64
N ALA A 381 -20.09 25.13 11.80
CA ALA A 381 -20.04 26.46 12.38
C ALA A 381 -18.88 27.30 11.81
N GLY A 382 -18.08 26.74 10.89
CA GLY A 382 -16.89 27.39 10.32
C GLY A 382 -15.70 27.41 11.28
N GLU A 383 -15.76 26.61 12.35
CA GLU A 383 -14.65 26.38 13.26
C GLU A 383 -13.73 25.30 12.70
N SER A 384 -12.43 25.41 12.95
CA SER A 384 -11.44 24.52 12.35
C SER A 384 -10.39 24.05 13.35
N LEU A 385 -9.97 22.78 13.24
CA LEU A 385 -8.81 22.23 13.95
C LEU A 385 -7.72 21.81 12.96
N PRO A 386 -6.45 22.17 13.21
CA PRO A 386 -5.35 21.74 12.36
C PRO A 386 -5.11 20.24 12.51
N LEU A 387 -4.84 19.56 11.41
CA LEU A 387 -4.35 18.19 11.42
C LEU A 387 -2.88 18.16 11.85
N ALA A 388 -2.53 17.13 12.61
CA ALA A 388 -1.16 16.92 13.08
C ALA A 388 -0.19 16.72 11.90
N PRO A 389 1.11 17.06 12.05
CA PRO A 389 2.12 16.79 11.04
C PRO A 389 2.06 15.35 10.54
N GLY A 390 2.16 15.19 9.22
CA GLY A 390 2.03 13.91 8.52
C GLY A 390 0.60 13.42 8.29
N HIS A 391 -0.41 14.14 8.77
CA HIS A 391 -1.83 13.90 8.48
C HIS A 391 -2.50 15.06 7.74
N ARG A 392 -1.76 16.12 7.40
CA ARG A 392 -2.27 17.36 6.77
C ARG A 392 -2.82 17.16 5.36
N GLU A 393 -2.52 16.03 4.74
CA GLU A 393 -3.10 15.61 3.48
C GLU A 393 -4.07 14.44 3.71
N PRO A 394 -5.33 14.70 4.11
CA PRO A 394 -6.29 13.66 4.47
C PRO A 394 -6.92 13.00 3.23
N TRP A 395 -6.10 12.58 2.26
CA TRP A 395 -6.57 11.97 1.00
C TRP A 395 -7.49 10.77 1.22
N TRP A 396 -7.25 9.99 2.27
CA TRP A 396 -8.10 8.86 2.67
C TRP A 396 -9.54 9.29 3.00
N LEU A 397 -9.70 10.43 3.69
CA LEU A 397 -11.01 10.97 4.09
C LEU A 397 -11.67 11.69 2.92
N LEU A 398 -10.89 12.44 2.13
CA LEU A 398 -11.37 13.06 0.89
C LEU A 398 -11.89 12.01 -0.09
N ALA A 399 -11.17 10.89 -0.24
CA ALA A 399 -11.59 9.81 -1.11
C ALA A 399 -12.86 9.13 -0.59
N ALA A 400 -12.92 8.78 0.70
CA ALA A 400 -14.08 8.10 1.28
C ALA A 400 -15.33 8.98 1.37
N ALA A 401 -15.21 10.19 1.94
CA ALA A 401 -16.33 11.10 2.22
C ALA A 401 -16.64 12.05 1.07
N GLY A 402 -15.64 12.35 0.26
CA GLY A 402 -15.89 13.10 -0.95
C GLY A 402 -16.26 14.56 -0.79
N GLY A 403 -15.79 15.17 0.30
CA GLY A 403 -16.19 16.51 0.74
C GLY A 403 -17.50 16.53 1.53
N ALA A 404 -18.20 15.39 1.69
CA ALA A 404 -19.34 15.33 2.60
C ALA A 404 -18.89 15.35 4.08
N PRO A 405 -19.69 15.92 5.00
CA PRO A 405 -19.39 15.88 6.42
C PRO A 405 -19.26 14.45 6.96
N ALA A 406 -18.22 14.21 7.76
CA ALA A 406 -17.94 12.91 8.36
C ALA A 406 -17.80 13.01 9.88
N THR A 407 -18.08 11.92 10.59
CA THR A 407 -17.73 11.80 12.01
C THR A 407 -16.32 11.24 12.12
N VAL A 408 -15.42 11.94 12.81
CA VAL A 408 -13.99 11.60 12.87
C VAL A 408 -13.57 11.35 14.31
N ALA A 409 -12.99 10.18 14.57
CA ALA A 409 -12.31 9.88 15.83
C ALA A 409 -10.82 10.23 15.70
N GLY A 410 -10.25 10.84 16.75
CA GLY A 410 -8.87 11.29 16.73
C GLY A 410 -8.24 11.42 18.12
N GLU A 411 -6.94 11.65 18.14
CA GLU A 411 -6.21 12.14 19.31
C GLU A 411 -5.90 13.63 19.10
N TRP A 412 -6.46 14.47 19.95
CA TRP A 412 -6.12 15.89 19.97
C TRP A 412 -4.83 16.10 20.77
N SER A 413 -3.92 16.89 20.23
CA SER A 413 -2.72 17.38 20.90
C SER A 413 -2.47 18.83 20.51
N PRO A 414 -1.64 19.59 21.25
CA PRO A 414 -1.23 20.93 20.83
C PRO A 414 -0.53 20.99 19.46
N SER A 415 0.02 19.87 18.98
CA SER A 415 0.57 19.76 17.63
C SER A 415 -0.47 19.57 16.52
N GLY A 416 -1.74 19.42 16.88
CA GLY A 416 -2.85 19.17 15.95
C GLY A 416 -3.55 17.84 16.22
N LEU A 417 -4.62 17.63 15.47
CA LEU A 417 -5.46 16.44 15.51
C LEU A 417 -4.81 15.30 14.72
N ARG A 418 -4.54 14.18 15.40
CA ARG A 418 -4.19 12.91 14.75
C ARG A 418 -5.49 12.13 14.49
N PRO A 419 -5.96 11.99 13.24
CA PRO A 419 -7.11 11.15 12.95
C PRO A 419 -6.78 9.68 13.17
N LEU A 420 -7.77 8.92 13.67
CA LEU A 420 -7.69 7.47 13.85
C LEU A 420 -8.62 6.73 12.88
N ALA A 421 -9.83 7.26 12.69
CA ALA A 421 -10.83 6.71 11.79
C ALA A 421 -11.92 7.75 11.50
N ALA A 422 -12.70 7.50 10.46
CA ALA A 422 -13.95 8.21 10.18
C ALA A 422 -15.12 7.25 9.95
N TRP A 423 -16.33 7.77 10.12
CA TRP A 423 -17.57 7.12 9.71
C TRP A 423 -18.20 7.91 8.58
N VAL A 424 -18.33 7.24 7.43
CA VAL A 424 -18.81 7.81 6.18
C VAL A 424 -19.85 6.87 5.60
N GLY A 425 -21.06 7.36 5.35
CA GLY A 425 -22.14 6.55 4.75
C GLY A 425 -22.43 5.25 5.51
N GLY A 426 -22.30 5.25 6.84
CA GLY A 426 -22.50 4.05 7.67
C GLY A 426 -21.31 3.08 7.74
N ARG A 427 -20.16 3.43 7.13
CA ARG A 427 -18.95 2.59 7.08
C ARG A 427 -17.83 3.19 7.91
N HIS A 428 -17.10 2.34 8.62
CA HIS A 428 -15.86 2.69 9.30
C HIS A 428 -14.68 2.70 8.31
N VAL A 429 -13.96 3.81 8.26
CA VAL A 429 -12.78 4.02 7.41
C VAL A 429 -11.58 4.33 8.30
N PRO A 430 -10.59 3.43 8.42
CA PRO A 430 -9.42 3.67 9.25
C PRO A 430 -8.52 4.74 8.60
N ALA A 431 -7.94 5.62 9.43
CA ALA A 431 -6.94 6.55 8.97
C ALA A 431 -5.61 5.81 8.69
N PRO A 432 -4.92 6.11 7.59
CA PRO A 432 -3.61 5.54 7.30
C PRO A 432 -2.55 6.06 8.30
N PRO A 433 -1.40 5.39 8.42
CA PRO A 433 -0.28 5.90 9.19
C PRO A 433 0.16 7.29 8.66
N PRO A 434 0.78 8.14 9.51
CA PRO A 434 1.28 9.44 9.09
C PRO A 434 2.31 9.29 7.97
N VAL A 435 2.23 10.14 6.97
CA VAL A 435 3.25 10.26 5.92
C VAL A 435 4.29 11.29 6.40
N PRO A 436 5.60 11.07 6.24
CA PRO A 436 6.58 12.09 6.61
C PRO A 436 6.31 13.40 5.83
N ASP A 437 5.95 14.44 6.56
CA ASP A 437 5.88 15.80 6.04
C ASP A 437 7.20 16.51 6.35
N GLY A 438 7.55 17.53 5.55
CA GLY A 438 8.63 18.44 5.92
C GLY A 438 8.41 18.99 7.32
N ALA A 439 9.47 19.44 8.00
CA ALA A 439 9.38 19.96 9.36
C ALA A 439 8.48 21.20 9.41
N ALA A 440 7.17 21.00 9.54
CA ALA A 440 6.23 22.05 9.81
C ALA A 440 6.65 22.74 11.12
N GLY A 441 6.94 24.04 11.04
CA GLY A 441 7.31 24.82 12.22
C GLY A 441 6.18 24.77 13.25
N ARG A 442 6.46 24.19 14.42
CA ARG A 442 5.58 24.31 15.60
C ARG A 442 5.75 25.72 16.16
N PRO A 443 4.71 26.55 16.29
CA PRO A 443 4.85 27.85 16.94
C PRO A 443 5.30 27.65 18.40
N PRO A 444 6.12 28.54 18.97
CA PRO A 444 6.56 28.43 20.36
C PRO A 444 5.34 28.50 21.30
N GLU A 445 5.31 27.62 22.31
CA GLU A 445 4.24 27.55 23.30
C GLU A 445 4.52 28.40 24.55
N LEU A 446 5.77 28.78 24.80
CA LEU A 446 6.15 29.58 25.95
C LEU A 446 6.35 31.05 25.58
N PRO A 447 6.01 31.99 26.47
CA PRO A 447 6.39 33.39 26.39
C PRO A 447 7.89 33.61 26.12
N ALA A 448 8.20 34.62 25.30
CA ALA A 448 9.56 34.89 24.82
C ALA A 448 10.53 35.30 25.95
N ASP A 449 10.04 35.94 27.00
CA ASP A 449 10.78 36.32 28.20
C ASP A 449 11.23 35.09 29.01
N LEU A 450 10.36 34.09 29.18
CA LEU A 450 10.72 32.81 29.78
C LEU A 450 11.80 32.08 28.97
N LEU A 451 11.63 32.03 27.65
CA LEU A 451 12.61 31.42 26.75
C LEU A 451 13.96 32.12 26.81
N ALA A 452 13.97 33.46 26.84
CA ALA A 452 15.19 34.23 26.93
C ALA A 452 15.92 34.05 28.26
N ALA A 453 15.18 33.98 29.39
CA ALA A 453 15.75 33.65 30.69
C ALA A 453 16.32 32.22 30.72
N ALA A 454 15.60 31.25 30.16
CA ALA A 454 16.04 29.86 30.10
C ALA A 454 17.28 29.68 29.22
N LEU A 455 17.36 30.33 28.05
CA LEU A 455 18.50 30.22 27.14
C LEU A 455 19.79 30.79 27.74
N VAL A 456 19.70 31.94 28.41
CA VAL A 456 20.83 32.62 29.07
C VAL A 456 21.22 31.96 30.39
N GLY A 457 20.25 31.39 31.09
CA GLY A 457 20.38 30.79 32.41
C GLY A 457 20.05 31.76 33.54
N THR A 458 19.36 31.27 34.57
CA THR A 458 18.88 32.12 35.68
C THR A 458 20.00 32.66 36.57
N ALA A 459 21.22 32.10 36.51
CA ALA A 459 22.39 32.71 37.15
C ALA A 459 22.78 34.07 36.53
N ARG A 460 22.57 34.22 35.22
CA ARG A 460 22.89 35.43 34.46
C ARG A 460 21.69 36.34 34.27
N ARG A 461 20.49 35.76 34.17
CA ARG A 461 19.22 36.49 34.08
C ARG A 461 18.22 35.92 35.11
N PRO A 462 18.27 36.37 36.37
CA PRO A 462 17.37 35.88 37.41
C PRO A 462 15.90 36.02 37.04
N TRP A 463 15.10 35.02 37.40
CA TRP A 463 13.64 35.06 37.28
C TRP A 463 13.02 35.15 38.67
N THR A 464 12.44 36.30 39.00
CA THR A 464 11.83 36.57 40.31
C THR A 464 10.35 36.93 40.22
N ALA A 465 9.78 36.98 39.01
CA ALA A 465 8.39 37.33 38.79
C ALA A 465 7.46 36.22 39.33
N ASP A 466 6.47 36.64 40.12
CA ASP A 466 5.37 35.83 40.65
C ASP A 466 4.14 35.82 39.72
N THR A 467 4.29 36.43 38.54
CA THR A 467 3.28 36.47 37.50
C THR A 467 3.89 36.16 36.13
N VAL A 468 3.06 35.63 35.23
CA VAL A 468 3.41 35.40 33.82
C VAL A 468 2.31 35.93 32.90
N HIS A 469 2.72 36.62 31.84
CA HIS A 469 1.82 37.19 30.84
C HIS A 469 1.66 36.26 29.63
N ILE A 470 0.42 35.98 29.24
CA ILE A 470 0.08 35.11 28.10
C ILE A 470 -1.03 35.78 27.30
N GLY A 471 -0.68 36.44 26.19
CA GLY A 471 -1.58 37.36 25.53
C GLY A 471 -2.02 38.45 26.50
N ASP A 472 -3.33 38.71 26.58
CA ASP A 472 -3.89 39.75 27.45
C ASP A 472 -4.16 39.27 28.90
N ARG A 473 -3.64 38.09 29.27
CA ARG A 473 -3.89 37.48 30.57
C ARG A 473 -2.63 37.46 31.43
N THR A 474 -2.80 37.83 32.69
CA THR A 474 -1.77 37.74 33.73
C THR A 474 -2.16 36.65 34.72
N LEU A 475 -1.27 35.67 34.91
CA LEU A 475 -1.48 34.54 35.82
C LEU A 475 -0.47 34.58 36.95
N SER A 476 -0.91 34.27 38.17
CA SER A 476 -0.02 34.08 39.31
C SER A 476 0.72 32.73 39.22
N THR A 477 1.98 32.72 39.64
CA THR A 477 2.86 31.56 39.65
C THR A 477 3.85 31.66 40.81
N ALA A 478 4.45 30.53 41.22
CA ALA A 478 5.63 30.59 42.08
C ALA A 478 6.77 31.32 41.36
N PRO A 479 7.63 32.07 42.09
CA PRO A 479 8.69 32.91 41.52
C PRO A 479 9.92 32.09 41.09
N THR A 480 9.69 31.04 40.31
CA THR A 480 10.74 30.22 39.68
C THR A 480 10.42 30.05 38.20
N LEU A 481 11.46 29.99 37.36
CA LEU A 481 11.28 29.91 35.91
C LEU A 481 10.48 28.67 35.49
N LEU A 482 10.76 27.51 36.11
CA LEU A 482 10.09 26.25 35.78
C LEU A 482 8.60 26.27 36.19
N ALA A 483 8.25 26.89 37.31
CA ALA A 483 6.84 27.04 37.71
C ALA A 483 6.09 27.99 36.78
N ALA A 484 6.70 29.12 36.41
CA ALA A 484 6.13 30.06 35.45
C ALA A 484 5.93 29.42 34.07
N ALA A 485 6.92 28.64 33.59
CA ALA A 485 6.81 27.88 32.35
C ALA A 485 5.73 26.78 32.42
N ALA A 486 5.59 26.06 33.53
CA ALA A 486 4.55 25.04 33.69
C ALA A 486 3.15 25.65 33.69
N THR A 487 2.98 26.78 34.38
CA THR A 487 1.73 27.56 34.41
C THR A 487 1.39 28.06 33.01
N ALA A 488 2.37 28.65 32.31
CA ALA A 488 2.16 29.20 30.99
C ALA A 488 1.83 28.13 29.95
N LEU A 489 2.54 27.00 29.99
CA LEU A 489 2.32 25.88 29.10
C LEU A 489 0.94 25.27 29.31
N THR A 490 0.56 25.02 30.57
CA THR A 490 -0.75 24.43 30.90
C THR A 490 -1.87 25.35 30.46
N TYR A 491 -1.76 26.65 30.75
CA TYR A 491 -2.77 27.63 30.35
C TYR A 491 -2.91 27.74 28.83
N ARG A 492 -1.80 27.84 28.09
CA ARG A 492 -1.85 27.94 26.63
C ARG A 492 -2.46 26.69 26.00
N ARG A 493 -2.13 25.51 26.50
CA ARG A 493 -2.68 24.25 25.98
C ARG A 493 -4.16 24.07 26.30
N ALA A 494 -4.59 24.46 27.51
CA ALA A 494 -5.99 24.38 27.91
C ALA A 494 -6.85 25.45 27.21
N GLY A 495 -6.27 26.62 26.94
CA GLY A 495 -6.94 27.77 26.31
C GLY A 495 -6.96 27.74 24.77
N ILE A 496 -6.65 26.61 24.12
CA ILE A 496 -6.76 26.51 22.66
C ILE A 496 -8.23 26.66 22.28
N THR A 497 -8.49 27.50 21.28
CA THR A 497 -9.81 27.69 20.66
C THR A 497 -9.74 27.29 19.19
N PRO A 498 -10.87 26.92 18.56
CA PRO A 498 -10.88 26.60 17.14
C PRO A 498 -10.44 27.79 16.30
N ALA A 499 -9.73 27.51 15.21
CA ALA A 499 -9.44 28.51 14.19
C ALA A 499 -10.71 28.80 13.36
N THR A 500 -10.68 29.86 12.57
CA THR A 500 -11.75 30.25 11.63
C THR A 500 -11.15 30.68 10.31
N GLY A 501 -11.93 30.66 9.23
CA GLY A 501 -11.48 31.13 7.90
C GLY A 501 -10.82 30.06 7.03
N HIS A 502 -10.88 28.79 7.44
CA HIS A 502 -10.44 27.66 6.62
C HIS A 502 -11.64 27.02 5.92
N ALA A 503 -11.82 27.36 4.64
CA ALA A 503 -12.94 26.88 3.85
C ALA A 503 -12.85 25.35 3.63
N PRO A 504 -13.95 24.61 3.83
CA PRO A 504 -14.00 23.19 3.48
C PRO A 504 -13.80 23.00 1.98
N VAL A 505 -13.28 21.83 1.58
CA VAL A 505 -13.21 21.49 0.15
C VAL A 505 -14.61 21.41 -0.46
N GLU A 506 -14.74 21.81 -1.71
CA GLU A 506 -15.97 21.63 -2.47
C GLU A 506 -16.26 20.13 -2.65
N PRO A 507 -17.50 19.65 -2.39
CA PRO A 507 -17.87 18.26 -2.57
C PRO A 507 -17.62 17.79 -4.00
N ALA A 508 -17.14 16.55 -4.19
CA ALA A 508 -17.01 16.07 -5.56
C ALA A 508 -18.38 15.76 -6.18
N PRO A 509 -18.44 15.74 -7.52
CA PRO A 509 -19.61 15.31 -8.26
C PRO A 509 -20.10 13.93 -7.82
N ALA A 510 -21.41 13.72 -7.91
CA ALA A 510 -22.01 12.40 -7.70
C ALA A 510 -21.61 11.46 -8.85
N GLU A 511 -21.30 10.20 -8.53
CA GLU A 511 -20.98 9.18 -9.53
C GLU A 511 -22.18 8.92 -10.46
N THR A 512 -21.89 8.76 -11.76
CA THR A 512 -22.90 8.46 -12.79
C THR A 512 -22.96 6.98 -13.15
N GLU A 513 -21.88 6.26 -12.89
CA GLU A 513 -21.76 4.81 -13.11
C GLU A 513 -21.94 4.05 -11.79
N PRO A 514 -22.40 2.78 -11.81
CA PRO A 514 -22.46 1.97 -10.61
C PRO A 514 -21.05 1.60 -10.09
N PRO A 515 -20.91 1.34 -8.78
CA PRO A 515 -19.67 0.80 -8.23
C PRO A 515 -19.44 -0.62 -8.74
N LEU A 516 -18.16 -1.01 -8.88
CA LEU A 516 -17.76 -2.39 -9.11
C LEU A 516 -18.26 -3.32 -7.99
N PRO A 517 -18.44 -4.63 -8.27
CA PRO A 517 -18.86 -5.60 -7.26
C PRO A 517 -18.02 -5.55 -5.98
N ALA A 518 -18.68 -5.65 -4.82
CA ALA A 518 -18.02 -5.52 -3.52
C ALA A 518 -16.88 -6.53 -3.31
N ALA A 519 -17.01 -7.75 -3.86
CA ALA A 519 -15.97 -8.77 -3.81
C ALA A 519 -14.71 -8.35 -4.59
N ALA A 520 -14.89 -7.79 -5.79
CA ALA A 520 -13.79 -7.25 -6.60
C ALA A 520 -13.11 -6.05 -5.90
N GLY A 521 -13.89 -5.19 -5.25
CA GLY A 521 -13.35 -4.10 -4.43
C GLY A 521 -12.50 -4.59 -3.25
N ALA A 522 -12.95 -5.65 -2.56
CA ALA A 522 -12.17 -6.28 -1.49
C ALA A 522 -10.87 -6.93 -2.00
N ARG A 523 -10.90 -7.50 -3.21
CA ARG A 523 -9.72 -8.04 -3.89
C ARG A 523 -8.70 -6.96 -4.24
N LEU A 524 -9.17 -5.82 -4.74
CA LEU A 524 -8.32 -4.66 -5.01
C LEU A 524 -7.61 -4.18 -3.74
N LEU A 525 -8.33 -4.05 -2.62
CA LEU A 525 -7.72 -3.69 -1.34
C LEU A 525 -6.60 -4.67 -0.93
N ARG A 526 -6.79 -5.97 -1.18
CA ARG A 526 -5.73 -6.99 -0.95
C ARG A 526 -4.55 -6.82 -1.90
N LEU A 527 -4.77 -6.48 -3.17
CA LEU A 527 -3.69 -6.22 -4.13
C LEU A 527 -2.86 -4.98 -3.77
N LEU A 528 -3.50 -3.95 -3.20
CA LEU A 528 -2.86 -2.72 -2.74
C LEU A 528 -2.18 -2.86 -1.38
N THR A 529 -2.41 -3.97 -0.67
CA THR A 529 -1.80 -4.22 0.64
C THR A 529 -0.52 -5.04 0.49
N ASP A 530 0.61 -4.49 0.94
CA ASP A 530 1.92 -5.14 0.84
C ASP A 530 1.91 -6.55 1.42
N GLY A 531 2.37 -7.51 0.61
CA GLY A 531 2.51 -8.92 1.01
C GLY A 531 1.20 -9.72 1.10
N ALA A 532 0.04 -9.13 0.80
CA ALA A 532 -1.25 -9.83 0.83
C ALA A 532 -1.57 -10.57 -0.49
N ALA A 533 -0.96 -10.16 -1.61
CA ALA A 533 -1.01 -10.85 -2.89
C ALA A 533 0.07 -11.95 -3.00
N PRO A 534 -0.19 -13.06 -3.73
CA PRO A 534 0.83 -14.07 -4.00
C PRO A 534 1.95 -13.52 -4.92
N GLY A 535 3.13 -14.13 -4.89
CA GLY A 535 4.19 -13.84 -5.86
C GLY A 535 5.16 -12.70 -5.55
N GLY A 536 4.96 -11.99 -4.43
CA GLY A 536 5.79 -10.84 -4.07
C GLY A 536 5.40 -9.55 -4.82
N ALA A 537 6.14 -8.47 -4.57
CA ALA A 537 5.74 -7.12 -5.00
C ALA A 537 5.62 -6.96 -6.53
N GLN A 538 6.57 -7.50 -7.30
CA GLN A 538 6.53 -7.42 -8.76
C GLN A 538 5.30 -8.14 -9.34
N GLN A 539 5.02 -9.36 -8.89
CA GLN A 539 3.85 -10.10 -9.34
C GLN A 539 2.54 -9.44 -8.91
N ALA A 540 2.50 -8.82 -7.72
CA ALA A 540 1.35 -8.04 -7.27
C ALA A 540 1.05 -6.84 -8.18
N GLN A 541 2.08 -6.17 -8.72
CA GLN A 541 1.92 -5.07 -9.67
C GLN A 541 1.31 -5.54 -11.00
N GLU A 542 1.76 -6.69 -11.51
CA GLU A 542 1.20 -7.29 -12.73
C GLU A 542 -0.24 -7.79 -12.52
N LEU A 543 -0.54 -8.38 -11.36
CA LEU A 543 -1.90 -8.77 -10.98
C LEU A 543 -2.82 -7.55 -10.86
N LEU A 544 -2.32 -6.42 -10.34
CA LEU A 544 -3.06 -5.16 -10.31
C LEU A 544 -3.36 -4.66 -11.72
N ALA A 545 -2.40 -4.74 -12.65
CA ALA A 545 -2.63 -4.38 -14.05
C ALA A 545 -3.72 -5.25 -14.70
N GLN A 546 -3.68 -6.57 -14.48
CA GLN A 546 -4.73 -7.49 -14.96
C GLN A 546 -6.09 -7.20 -14.33
N TRP A 547 -6.12 -6.92 -13.02
CA TRP A 547 -7.35 -6.56 -12.32
C TRP A 547 -7.97 -5.28 -12.89
N LEU A 548 -7.16 -4.24 -13.10
CA LEU A 548 -7.62 -2.97 -13.68
C LEU A 548 -8.13 -3.15 -15.11
N ALA A 549 -7.44 -3.96 -15.92
CA ALA A 549 -7.89 -4.27 -17.28
C ALA A 549 -9.25 -5.00 -17.29
N ALA A 550 -9.42 -5.99 -16.42
CA ALA A 550 -10.69 -6.72 -16.28
C ALA A 550 -11.81 -5.82 -15.74
N ALA A 551 -11.52 -4.98 -14.75
CA ALA A 551 -12.48 -4.00 -14.22
C ALA A 551 -12.90 -2.98 -15.28
N ALA A 552 -11.96 -2.48 -16.08
CA ALA A 552 -12.24 -1.55 -17.17
C ALA A 552 -13.08 -2.18 -18.30
N ALA A 553 -13.00 -3.50 -18.49
CA ALA A 553 -13.84 -4.23 -19.43
C ALA A 553 -15.26 -4.47 -18.88
N HIS A 554 -15.39 -4.62 -17.55
CA HIS A 554 -16.70 -4.77 -16.88
C HIS A 554 -17.48 -3.43 -16.86
N GLY A 555 -16.79 -2.31 -16.64
CA GLY A 555 -17.39 -0.98 -16.46
C GLY A 555 -17.78 -0.68 -15.01
N GLY A 556 -17.95 0.59 -14.67
CA GLY A 556 -18.16 1.03 -13.30
C GLY A 556 -16.88 1.51 -12.60
N HIS A 557 -17.02 1.95 -11.35
CA HIS A 557 -15.93 2.61 -10.63
C HIS A 557 -15.41 1.81 -9.43
N VAL A 558 -14.13 2.01 -9.11
CA VAL A 558 -13.47 1.41 -7.95
C VAL A 558 -14.04 1.96 -6.62
N PRO A 559 -13.90 1.22 -5.50
CA PRO A 559 -14.22 1.75 -4.18
C PRO A 559 -13.42 3.02 -3.90
N PRO A 560 -14.06 4.15 -3.52
CA PRO A 560 -13.39 5.43 -3.37
C PRO A 560 -12.18 5.39 -2.45
N GLU A 561 -12.23 4.62 -1.35
CA GLU A 561 -11.12 4.46 -0.41
C GLU A 561 -9.82 3.92 -1.03
N THR A 562 -9.88 3.28 -2.20
CA THR A 562 -8.69 2.75 -2.89
C THR A 562 -8.00 3.78 -3.79
N LEU A 563 -8.67 4.89 -4.12
CA LEU A 563 -8.19 5.86 -5.11
C LEU A 563 -6.83 6.47 -4.76
N PRO A 564 -6.53 6.90 -3.52
CA PRO A 564 -5.22 7.47 -3.21
C PRO A 564 -4.06 6.51 -3.49
N ALA A 565 -4.24 5.22 -3.18
CA ALA A 565 -3.23 4.19 -3.43
C ALA A 565 -3.11 3.87 -4.94
N LEU A 566 -4.23 3.82 -5.67
CA LEU A 566 -4.25 3.63 -7.12
C LEU A 566 -3.61 4.81 -7.87
N LEU A 567 -3.88 6.04 -7.46
CA LEU A 567 -3.30 7.24 -8.07
C LEU A 567 -1.78 7.29 -7.84
N GLU A 568 -1.31 6.88 -6.67
CA GLU A 568 0.11 6.72 -6.41
C GLU A 568 0.74 5.56 -7.21
N ALA A 569 0.01 4.46 -7.43
CA ALA A 569 0.44 3.37 -8.29
C ALA A 569 0.56 3.83 -9.77
N GLY A 570 -0.42 4.56 -10.28
CA GLY A 570 -0.41 5.10 -11.65
C GLY A 570 0.64 6.20 -11.84
N ARG A 571 0.93 6.98 -10.80
CA ARG A 571 2.07 7.93 -10.82
C ARG A 571 3.39 7.21 -11.08
N ARG A 572 3.59 6.05 -10.45
CA ARG A 572 4.82 5.24 -10.55
C ARG A 572 4.86 4.33 -11.79
N ASN A 573 3.70 3.93 -12.32
CA ASN A 573 3.59 3.00 -13.43
C ASN A 573 2.62 3.54 -14.51
N GLY A 574 3.18 3.95 -15.65
CA GLY A 574 2.41 4.45 -16.79
C GLY A 574 1.49 3.40 -17.44
N ALA A 575 1.86 2.11 -17.38
CA ALA A 575 1.16 1.05 -18.10
C ALA A 575 -0.27 0.80 -17.59
N ILE A 576 -0.54 1.10 -16.32
CA ILE A 576 -1.88 0.90 -15.73
C ILE A 576 -2.80 2.11 -15.90
N ARG A 577 -2.27 3.27 -16.33
CA ARG A 577 -3.02 4.52 -16.37
C ARG A 577 -4.26 4.47 -17.27
N PRO A 578 -4.21 3.88 -18.49
CA PRO A 578 -5.40 3.84 -19.35
C PRO A 578 -6.55 2.99 -18.78
N ALA A 579 -6.21 1.88 -18.11
CA ALA A 579 -7.20 1.03 -17.45
C ALA A 579 -7.77 1.72 -16.20
N LEU A 580 -6.90 2.36 -15.39
CA LEU A 580 -7.29 3.12 -14.21
C LEU A 580 -8.17 4.33 -14.57
N GLY A 581 -7.86 5.06 -15.64
CA GLY A 581 -8.67 6.16 -16.16
C GLY A 581 -10.14 5.77 -16.35
N ARG A 582 -10.39 4.55 -16.84
CA ARG A 582 -11.74 4.01 -17.08
C ARG A 582 -12.52 3.63 -15.83
N VAL A 583 -11.85 3.32 -14.71
CA VAL A 583 -12.50 2.83 -13.48
C VAL A 583 -12.34 3.77 -12.28
N ALA A 584 -11.62 4.88 -12.43
CA ALA A 584 -11.38 5.83 -11.34
C ALA A 584 -12.63 6.61 -10.91
N GLY A 585 -13.66 6.68 -11.78
CA GLY A 585 -14.88 7.44 -11.54
C GLY A 585 -14.66 8.96 -11.43
N LEU A 586 -15.76 9.69 -11.19
CA LEU A 586 -15.72 11.14 -11.01
C LEU A 586 -14.98 11.53 -9.73
N ARG A 587 -15.03 10.69 -8.69
CA ARG A 587 -14.24 10.86 -7.47
C ARG A 587 -12.74 10.88 -7.75
N GLY A 588 -12.25 9.98 -8.60
CA GLY A 588 -10.84 9.90 -8.97
C GLY A 588 -10.38 11.14 -9.72
N VAL A 589 -11.18 11.60 -10.68
CA VAL A 589 -10.90 12.82 -11.46
C VAL A 589 -10.88 14.07 -10.56
N TRP A 590 -11.82 14.17 -9.62
CA TRP A 590 -11.86 15.26 -8.65
C TRP A 590 -10.63 15.27 -7.72
N LEU A 591 -10.22 14.12 -7.18
CA LEU A 591 -8.99 14.00 -6.40
C LEU A 591 -7.75 14.40 -7.23
N ALA A 592 -7.68 13.98 -8.50
CA ALA A 592 -6.61 14.34 -9.41
C ALA A 592 -6.56 15.85 -9.73
N GLY A 593 -7.68 16.56 -9.62
CA GLY A 593 -7.75 18.02 -9.71
C GLY A 593 -7.09 18.74 -8.53
N MET A 594 -7.07 18.12 -7.34
CA MET A 594 -6.54 18.73 -6.11
C MET A 594 -5.04 18.58 -5.92
N ARG A 595 -4.42 17.57 -6.54
CA ARG A 595 -2.98 17.27 -6.39
C ARG A 595 -2.26 17.25 -7.74
N PRO A 596 -1.23 18.10 -7.95
CA PRO A 596 -0.49 18.15 -9.22
C PRO A 596 0.08 16.81 -9.69
N ASP A 597 0.59 15.99 -8.77
CA ASP A 597 1.17 14.67 -9.06
C ASP A 597 0.20 13.66 -9.68
N TRP A 598 -1.11 13.90 -9.55
CA TRP A 598 -2.17 13.02 -10.02
C TRP A 598 -2.85 13.54 -11.29
N ARG A 599 -2.43 14.71 -11.81
CA ARG A 599 -3.00 15.34 -13.00
C ARG A 599 -3.03 14.44 -14.23
N TRP A 600 -2.09 13.50 -14.34
CA TRP A 600 -2.06 12.53 -15.44
C TRP A 600 -3.37 11.74 -15.57
N LEU A 601 -4.16 11.54 -14.50
CA LEU A 601 -5.44 10.85 -14.61
C LEU A 601 -6.43 11.64 -15.49
N ARG A 602 -6.35 12.98 -15.51
CA ARG A 602 -7.20 13.82 -16.35
C ARG A 602 -6.86 13.67 -17.83
N ASP A 603 -5.60 13.39 -18.16
CA ASP A 603 -5.16 13.13 -19.54
C ASP A 603 -5.62 11.73 -20.03
N GLU A 604 -5.88 10.81 -19.10
CA GLU A 604 -6.27 9.41 -19.35
C GLU A 604 -7.78 9.17 -19.15
N ALA A 605 -8.51 10.20 -18.74
CA ALA A 605 -9.93 10.10 -18.47
C ALA A 605 -10.66 9.68 -19.76
N PRO A 606 -11.62 8.74 -19.69
CA PRO A 606 -12.28 8.17 -20.85
C PRO A 606 -12.88 9.25 -21.75
N ALA A 607 -12.97 8.99 -23.05
CA ALA A 607 -13.55 9.92 -24.04
C ALA A 607 -14.98 10.38 -23.70
N ALA A 608 -15.71 9.66 -22.84
CA ALA A 608 -17.00 10.07 -22.29
C ALA A 608 -16.91 11.26 -21.32
N ALA A 609 -15.76 11.45 -20.68
CA ALA A 609 -15.40 12.63 -19.90
C ALA A 609 -14.57 13.64 -20.70
N ALA A 610 -14.22 13.35 -21.96
CA ALA A 610 -13.51 14.30 -22.81
C ALA A 610 -14.41 15.51 -23.07
N PRO A 611 -13.85 16.74 -23.03
CA PRO A 611 -14.64 17.92 -23.26
C PRO A 611 -15.36 17.87 -24.62
N THR A 612 -16.64 18.20 -24.62
CA THR A 612 -17.44 18.29 -25.84
C THR A 612 -17.38 19.67 -26.49
N ASP A 613 -17.02 20.66 -25.68
CA ASP A 613 -16.94 22.07 -26.05
C ASP A 613 -15.75 22.33 -26.99
N PRO A 614 -15.98 22.91 -28.17
CA PRO A 614 -14.90 23.36 -29.07
C PRO A 614 -13.92 24.36 -28.43
N GLU A 615 -14.32 25.14 -27.42
CA GLU A 615 -13.44 26.11 -26.73
C GLU A 615 -12.21 25.43 -26.10
N VAL A 616 -12.31 24.14 -25.76
CA VAL A 616 -11.20 23.36 -25.21
C VAL A 616 -10.00 23.29 -26.15
N TRP A 617 -10.21 23.39 -27.47
CA TRP A 617 -9.08 23.44 -28.41
C TRP A 617 -8.20 24.67 -28.20
N GLU A 618 -8.79 25.79 -27.75
CA GLU A 618 -8.09 27.05 -27.50
C GLU A 618 -7.55 27.17 -26.06
N THR A 619 -8.31 26.69 -25.06
CA THR A 619 -7.99 26.94 -23.64
C THR A 619 -7.57 25.71 -22.85
N GLY A 620 -7.72 24.52 -23.41
CA GLY A 620 -7.48 23.24 -22.73
C GLY A 620 -6.00 22.89 -22.60
N THR A 621 -5.70 21.96 -21.70
CA THR A 621 -4.36 21.34 -21.63
C THR A 621 -4.06 20.53 -22.89
N THR A 622 -2.80 20.19 -23.17
CA THR A 622 -2.43 19.29 -24.29
C THR A 622 -3.23 17.98 -24.26
N GLY A 623 -3.46 17.38 -23.08
CA GLY A 623 -4.22 16.15 -22.95
C GLY A 623 -5.70 16.34 -23.29
N GLU A 624 -6.31 17.43 -22.81
CA GLU A 624 -7.70 17.79 -23.12
C GLU A 624 -7.88 18.07 -24.63
N ARG A 625 -6.93 18.79 -25.25
CA ARG A 625 -6.89 19.05 -26.70
C ARG A 625 -6.74 17.76 -27.50
N LEU A 626 -5.84 16.85 -27.09
CA LEU A 626 -5.64 15.56 -27.74
C LEU A 626 -6.89 14.67 -27.64
N ALA A 627 -7.53 14.62 -26.47
CA ALA A 627 -8.77 13.87 -26.27
C ALA A 627 -9.92 14.43 -27.13
N TYR A 628 -10.05 15.76 -27.21
CA TYR A 628 -11.00 16.43 -28.09
C TYR A 628 -10.73 16.09 -29.57
N LEU A 629 -9.48 16.21 -30.02
CA LEU A 629 -9.08 15.92 -31.41
C LEU A 629 -9.34 14.46 -31.78
N SER A 630 -8.96 13.50 -30.93
CA SER A 630 -9.18 12.07 -31.16
C SER A 630 -10.68 11.71 -31.23
N ARG A 631 -11.50 12.32 -30.36
CA ARG A 631 -12.96 12.16 -30.39
C ARG A 631 -13.55 12.74 -31.68
N LEU A 632 -13.13 13.95 -32.05
CA LEU A 632 -13.55 14.58 -33.31
C LEU A 632 -13.12 13.74 -34.51
N ARG A 633 -11.92 13.17 -34.49
CA ARG A 633 -11.40 12.31 -35.56
C ARG A 633 -12.23 11.04 -35.75
N GLY A 634 -12.76 10.46 -34.67
CA GLY A 634 -13.67 9.32 -34.74
C GLY A 634 -15.07 9.66 -35.26
N ALA A 635 -15.53 10.90 -35.07
CA ALA A 635 -16.86 11.36 -35.50
C ALA A 635 -16.85 11.98 -36.92
N ASP A 636 -15.89 12.85 -37.20
CA ASP A 636 -15.67 13.55 -38.47
C ASP A 636 -14.15 13.70 -38.74
N PRO A 637 -13.57 12.72 -39.46
CA PRO A 637 -12.18 12.76 -39.94
C PRO A 637 -11.74 14.08 -40.58
N ALA A 638 -12.60 14.65 -41.43
CA ALA A 638 -12.26 15.81 -42.24
C ALA A 638 -12.23 17.08 -41.39
N ALA A 639 -13.20 17.24 -40.48
CA ALA A 639 -13.23 18.36 -39.55
C ALA A 639 -12.02 18.34 -38.59
N ALA A 640 -11.63 17.16 -38.10
CA ALA A 640 -10.45 17.02 -37.25
C ALA A 640 -9.15 17.39 -37.99
N LEU A 641 -8.97 16.90 -39.22
CA LEU A 641 -7.81 17.23 -40.03
C LEU A 641 -7.76 18.74 -40.36
N ALA A 642 -8.91 19.36 -40.67
CA ALA A 642 -9.01 20.79 -40.91
C ALA A 642 -8.65 21.62 -39.67
N LEU A 643 -9.12 21.20 -38.49
CA LEU A 643 -8.80 21.84 -37.21
C LEU A 643 -7.29 21.79 -36.93
N LEU A 644 -6.68 20.61 -37.05
CA LEU A 644 -5.25 20.42 -36.82
C LEU A 644 -4.40 21.25 -37.81
N ARG A 645 -4.76 21.22 -39.10
CA ARG A 645 -4.09 22.03 -40.13
C ARG A 645 -4.18 23.53 -39.83
N GLY A 646 -5.32 23.98 -39.31
CA GLY A 646 -5.55 25.38 -38.96
C GLY A 646 -4.61 25.94 -37.90
N THR A 647 -4.16 25.12 -36.95
CA THR A 647 -3.26 25.56 -35.86
C THR A 647 -1.85 25.01 -35.96
N TRP A 648 -1.55 24.17 -36.95
CA TRP A 648 -0.27 23.47 -37.11
C TRP A 648 0.97 24.36 -36.97
N ALA A 649 0.94 25.54 -37.61
CA ALA A 649 2.06 26.48 -37.61
C ALA A 649 2.41 27.02 -36.21
N THR A 650 1.43 27.11 -35.31
CA THR A 650 1.57 27.66 -33.96
C THR A 650 1.80 26.59 -32.88
N GLU A 651 1.60 25.31 -33.18
CA GLU A 651 1.81 24.23 -32.20
C GLU A 651 3.29 24.06 -31.84
N ALA A 652 3.54 23.70 -30.57
CA ALA A 652 4.87 23.32 -30.11
C ALA A 652 5.32 21.97 -30.73
N PRO A 653 6.62 21.77 -30.96
CA PRO A 653 7.17 20.52 -31.50
C PRO A 653 6.67 19.23 -30.86
N GLU A 654 6.57 19.21 -29.53
CA GLU A 654 6.21 18.03 -28.75
C GLU A 654 4.71 17.69 -28.90
N ASP A 655 3.88 18.72 -29.06
CA ASP A 655 2.44 18.58 -29.28
C ASP A 655 2.13 18.15 -30.72
N ARG A 656 2.90 18.66 -31.71
CA ARG A 656 2.78 18.28 -33.12
C ARG A 656 2.89 16.78 -33.35
N ALA A 657 3.89 16.13 -32.76
CA ALA A 657 4.06 14.68 -32.90
C ALA A 657 2.87 13.91 -32.31
N ARG A 658 2.34 14.36 -31.16
CA ARG A 658 1.16 13.76 -30.52
C ARG A 658 -0.11 13.94 -31.36
N PHE A 659 -0.33 15.13 -31.91
CA PHE A 659 -1.49 15.42 -32.73
C PHE A 659 -1.45 14.72 -34.10
N VAL A 660 -0.26 14.60 -34.72
CA VAL A 660 -0.08 13.74 -35.90
C VAL A 660 -0.44 12.30 -35.55
N GLY A 661 0.04 11.79 -34.42
CA GLY A 661 -0.31 10.45 -33.94
C GLY A 661 -1.82 10.23 -33.78
N ALA A 662 -2.60 11.27 -33.46
CA ALA A 662 -4.06 11.16 -33.36
C ALA A 662 -4.76 10.83 -34.69
N LEU A 663 -4.11 11.10 -35.83
CA LEU A 663 -4.64 10.77 -37.16
C LEU A 663 -4.68 9.27 -37.47
N ASP A 664 -4.04 8.43 -36.65
CA ASP A 664 -4.16 6.96 -36.71
C ASP A 664 -5.64 6.52 -36.61
N THR A 665 -6.44 7.25 -35.82
CA THR A 665 -7.88 7.01 -35.74
C THR A 665 -8.53 7.39 -37.07
N GLY A 666 -9.07 6.42 -37.81
CA GLY A 666 -9.73 6.68 -39.09
C GLY A 666 -8.79 7.18 -40.19
N LEU A 667 -7.51 6.80 -40.15
CA LEU A 667 -6.50 7.11 -41.16
C LEU A 667 -6.96 6.71 -42.58
N SER A 668 -6.74 7.59 -43.56
CA SER A 668 -7.19 7.40 -44.94
C SER A 668 -6.30 8.14 -45.95
N THR A 669 -6.55 7.94 -47.24
CA THR A 669 -5.86 8.67 -48.32
C THR A 669 -6.13 10.18 -48.31
N ALA A 670 -7.15 10.66 -47.59
CA ALA A 670 -7.37 12.10 -47.40
C ALA A 670 -6.28 12.76 -46.54
N ASP A 671 -5.58 11.98 -45.71
CA ASP A 671 -4.52 12.45 -44.83
C ASP A 671 -3.15 12.54 -45.56
N ASP A 672 -2.98 11.87 -46.71
CA ASP A 672 -1.72 11.72 -47.46
C ASP A 672 -1.05 13.06 -47.75
N ALA A 673 -1.82 14.03 -48.25
CA ALA A 673 -1.29 15.36 -48.60
C ALA A 673 -0.74 16.10 -47.37
N PHE A 674 -1.39 15.98 -46.21
CA PHE A 674 -0.92 16.61 -44.98
C PHE A 674 0.32 15.91 -44.45
N LEU A 675 0.30 14.58 -44.38
CA LEU A 675 1.44 13.81 -43.88
C LEU A 675 2.69 14.00 -44.74
N GLU A 676 2.53 14.15 -46.07
CA GLU A 676 3.63 14.53 -46.98
C GLU A 676 4.20 15.92 -46.68
N GLU A 677 3.37 16.90 -46.29
CA GLU A 677 3.85 18.21 -45.82
C GLU A 677 4.62 18.07 -44.50
N VAL A 678 4.17 17.17 -43.61
CA VAL A 678 4.80 16.93 -42.29
C VAL A 678 6.17 16.23 -42.41
N LEU A 679 6.44 15.47 -43.47
CA LEU A 679 7.77 14.91 -43.75
C LEU A 679 8.86 15.97 -43.89
N ASP A 680 8.49 17.23 -44.13
CA ASP A 680 9.41 18.36 -44.26
C ASP A 680 9.53 19.19 -42.96
N ASP A 681 8.92 18.74 -41.84
CA ASP A 681 9.06 19.41 -40.53
C ASP A 681 10.53 19.38 -40.05
N ARG A 682 10.96 20.42 -39.33
CA ARG A 682 12.34 20.55 -38.84
C ARG A 682 12.65 19.52 -37.74
N ARG A 683 11.65 19.07 -36.99
CA ARG A 683 11.80 18.17 -35.84
C ARG A 683 11.73 16.72 -36.27
N LYS A 684 12.68 15.92 -35.78
CA LYS A 684 12.85 14.53 -36.20
C LYS A 684 11.63 13.70 -35.80
N GLU A 685 11.16 13.88 -34.58
CA GLU A 685 10.06 13.14 -33.96
C GLU A 685 8.74 13.37 -34.70
N VAL A 686 8.55 14.58 -35.24
CA VAL A 686 7.37 14.95 -36.03
C VAL A 686 7.40 14.27 -37.40
N ARG A 687 8.57 14.26 -38.07
CA ARG A 687 8.75 13.54 -39.34
C ARG A 687 8.56 12.04 -39.17
N GLU A 688 9.10 11.46 -38.10
CA GLU A 688 8.95 10.03 -37.78
C GLU A 688 7.47 9.67 -37.56
N ALA A 689 6.71 10.50 -36.82
CA ALA A 689 5.28 10.29 -36.64
C ALA A 689 4.50 10.27 -37.96
N ALA A 690 4.83 11.15 -38.92
CA ALA A 690 4.19 11.13 -40.23
C ALA A 690 4.63 9.96 -41.11
N LEU A 691 5.92 9.60 -41.06
CA LEU A 691 6.47 8.46 -41.79
C LEU A 691 5.81 7.14 -41.35
N ASP A 692 5.64 6.95 -40.03
CA ASP A 692 4.98 5.78 -39.45
C ASP A 692 3.54 5.62 -39.97
N LEU A 693 2.78 6.72 -40.05
CA LEU A 693 1.41 6.70 -40.58
C LEU A 693 1.37 6.45 -42.10
N LEU A 694 2.25 7.11 -42.86
CA LEU A 694 2.33 6.94 -44.32
C LEU A 694 2.72 5.50 -44.71
N GLN A 695 3.60 4.86 -43.94
CA GLN A 695 4.02 3.47 -44.18
C GLN A 695 2.89 2.46 -43.94
N ARG A 696 1.90 2.80 -43.08
CA ARG A 696 0.73 1.96 -42.80
C ARG A 696 -0.45 2.22 -43.74
N LEU A 697 -0.38 3.24 -44.60
CA LEU A 697 -1.49 3.65 -45.47
C LEU A 697 -1.34 3.07 -46.90
N PRO A 698 -2.15 2.06 -47.28
CA PRO A 698 -2.11 1.50 -48.62
C PRO A 698 -2.51 2.58 -49.64
N GLY A 699 -1.63 2.84 -50.61
CA GLY A 699 -1.88 3.86 -51.63
C GLY A 699 -1.44 5.27 -51.25
N ALA A 700 -0.64 5.46 -50.19
CA ALA A 700 0.08 6.71 -49.97
C ALA A 700 1.07 7.02 -51.11
N ALA A 701 1.38 8.31 -51.32
CA ALA A 701 2.37 8.71 -52.31
C ALA A 701 3.76 8.14 -52.01
N LEU A 702 4.16 8.10 -50.74
CA LEU A 702 5.37 7.44 -50.25
C LEU A 702 5.44 5.97 -50.68
N ALA A 703 4.38 5.20 -50.41
CA ALA A 703 4.29 3.77 -50.72
C ALA A 703 4.49 3.50 -52.22
N ARG A 704 3.89 4.31 -53.10
CA ARG A 704 4.07 4.22 -54.55
C ARG A 704 5.52 4.49 -54.98
N ARG A 705 6.16 5.52 -54.41
CA ARG A 705 7.56 5.85 -54.72
C ARG A 705 8.51 4.72 -54.29
N MET A 706 8.30 4.15 -53.11
CA MET A 706 9.12 3.05 -52.61
C MET A 706 8.95 1.78 -53.45
N ALA A 707 7.72 1.41 -53.80
CA ALA A 707 7.45 0.27 -54.69
C ALA A 707 8.09 0.46 -56.07
N ALA A 708 8.00 1.64 -56.68
CA ALA A 708 8.63 1.92 -57.96
C ALA A 708 10.16 1.75 -57.92
N ARG A 709 10.81 2.24 -56.84
CA ARG A 709 12.26 2.06 -56.63
C ARG A 709 12.62 0.60 -56.41
N ALA A 710 11.84 -0.12 -55.62
CA ALA A 710 12.09 -1.53 -55.31
C ALA A 710 11.93 -2.43 -56.54
N HIS A 711 10.90 -2.21 -57.36
CA HIS A 711 10.69 -2.97 -58.61
C HIS A 711 11.67 -2.58 -59.72
N ALA A 712 12.26 -1.38 -59.67
CA ALA A 712 13.38 -1.04 -60.54
C ALA A 712 14.66 -1.81 -60.13
N ALA A 713 14.88 -1.96 -58.81
CA ALA A 713 16.05 -2.63 -58.24
C ALA A 713 15.93 -4.15 -58.20
N VAL A 714 14.73 -4.73 -58.17
CA VAL A 714 14.49 -6.18 -58.06
C VAL A 714 13.41 -6.60 -59.04
N ARG A 715 13.81 -7.35 -60.07
CA ARG A 715 12.95 -7.79 -61.18
C ARG A 715 12.91 -9.31 -61.28
N LEU A 716 11.82 -9.84 -61.82
CA LEU A 716 11.66 -11.26 -62.15
C LEU A 716 11.68 -11.44 -63.67
N GLU A 717 12.80 -11.89 -64.21
CA GLU A 717 13.02 -12.13 -65.64
C GLU A 717 13.34 -13.61 -65.88
N GLY A 718 12.40 -14.49 -65.53
CA GLY A 718 12.61 -15.95 -65.44
C GLY A 718 13.47 -16.40 -64.25
N ARG A 719 14.38 -15.53 -63.78
CA ARG A 719 15.12 -15.60 -62.51
C ARG A 719 15.11 -14.23 -61.83
N LEU A 720 15.50 -14.17 -60.56
CA LEU A 720 15.65 -12.92 -59.84
C LEU A 720 16.85 -12.12 -60.41
N VAL A 721 16.61 -10.86 -60.77
CA VAL A 721 17.62 -9.90 -61.20
C VAL A 721 17.63 -8.74 -60.22
N VAL A 722 18.78 -8.45 -59.62
CA VAL A 722 18.93 -7.43 -58.56
C VAL A 722 19.98 -6.41 -58.98
N ASP A 723 19.58 -5.14 -59.10
CA ASP A 723 20.38 -3.98 -59.47
C ASP A 723 20.14 -2.81 -58.49
N PRO A 724 20.81 -2.83 -57.32
CA PRO A 724 20.55 -1.88 -56.26
C PRO A 724 21.21 -0.51 -56.51
N PRO A 725 20.60 0.60 -56.02
CA PRO A 725 21.15 1.94 -56.21
C PRO A 725 22.57 2.09 -55.63
N ALA A 726 23.42 2.83 -56.34
CA ALA A 726 24.81 3.02 -55.95
C ALA A 726 25.02 4.01 -54.79
N GLU A 727 24.10 4.97 -54.61
CA GLU A 727 24.24 6.06 -53.63
C GLU A 727 22.92 6.46 -52.97
N LEU A 728 23.02 7.06 -51.78
CA LEU A 728 21.89 7.61 -51.03
C LEU A 728 21.54 9.03 -51.51
N THR A 729 20.39 9.17 -52.15
CA THR A 729 19.88 10.47 -52.63
C THR A 729 19.14 11.24 -51.52
N ALA A 730 18.88 12.54 -51.75
CA ALA A 730 18.11 13.36 -50.81
C ALA A 730 16.65 12.88 -50.69
N GLU A 731 16.07 12.39 -51.79
CA GLU A 731 14.72 11.85 -51.84
C GLU A 731 14.57 10.56 -51.04
N LEU A 732 15.58 9.67 -51.07
CA LEU A 732 15.60 8.48 -50.24
C LEU A 732 15.68 8.83 -48.74
N ARG A 733 16.46 9.85 -48.36
CA ARG A 733 16.49 10.33 -46.96
C ARG A 733 15.16 10.91 -46.51
N ARG A 734 14.49 11.69 -47.36
CA ARG A 734 13.16 12.26 -47.09
C ARG A 734 12.14 11.14 -46.86
N ASP A 735 12.21 10.09 -47.66
CA ASP A 735 11.31 8.94 -47.63
C ASP A 735 11.68 7.88 -46.56
N GLY A 736 12.55 8.22 -45.61
CA GLY A 736 12.81 7.40 -44.41
C GLY A 736 13.99 6.44 -44.48
N VAL A 737 14.79 6.45 -45.56
CA VAL A 737 16.03 5.65 -45.61
C VAL A 737 17.07 6.24 -44.66
N ALA A 738 17.65 5.40 -43.81
CA ALA A 738 18.62 5.82 -42.80
C ALA A 738 19.80 6.62 -43.39
N ALA A 739 20.49 7.39 -42.54
CA ALA A 739 21.57 8.27 -42.99
C ALA A 739 22.89 7.52 -43.31
N GLN A 740 23.14 6.37 -42.67
CA GLN A 740 24.36 5.58 -42.87
C GLN A 740 24.11 4.06 -42.74
N PRO A 741 24.89 3.23 -43.46
CA PRO A 741 24.83 1.77 -43.34
C PRO A 741 25.36 1.27 -41.99
N ALA A 742 24.92 0.08 -41.59
CA ALA A 742 25.52 -0.64 -40.48
C ALA A 742 26.99 -1.00 -40.78
N ARG A 743 27.82 -1.07 -39.73
CA ARG A 743 29.24 -1.38 -39.85
C ARG A 743 29.44 -2.76 -40.50
N GLY A 744 30.15 -2.80 -41.63
CA GLY A 744 30.41 -4.02 -42.39
C GLY A 744 29.41 -4.32 -43.51
N THR A 745 28.40 -3.47 -43.73
CA THR A 745 27.45 -3.60 -44.85
C THR A 745 27.86 -2.67 -45.99
N GLY A 746 27.98 -3.20 -47.21
CA GLY A 746 28.21 -2.39 -48.41
C GLY A 746 27.05 -1.45 -48.70
N VAL A 747 27.33 -0.27 -49.24
CA VAL A 747 26.33 0.80 -49.48
C VAL A 747 25.15 0.28 -50.30
N GLN A 748 25.40 -0.48 -51.38
CA GLN A 748 24.36 -1.05 -52.23
C GLN A 748 23.48 -2.09 -51.50
N ALA A 749 24.07 -2.95 -50.67
CA ALA A 749 23.33 -3.98 -49.94
C ALA A 749 22.42 -3.35 -48.86
N TRP A 750 22.93 -2.31 -48.20
CA TRP A 750 22.16 -1.54 -47.25
C TRP A 750 21.03 -0.75 -47.91
N LEU A 751 21.30 -0.05 -49.02
CA LEU A 751 20.26 0.67 -49.77
C LEU A 751 19.17 -0.27 -50.28
N LEU A 752 19.55 -1.45 -50.77
CA LEU A 752 18.59 -2.48 -51.15
C LEU A 752 17.71 -2.90 -49.97
N GLU A 753 18.32 -3.21 -48.82
CA GLU A 753 17.61 -3.61 -47.60
C GLU A 753 16.60 -2.53 -47.17
N GLU A 754 16.99 -1.26 -47.15
CA GLU A 754 16.11 -0.15 -46.73
C GLU A 754 15.00 0.16 -47.75
N ILE A 755 15.30 0.06 -49.05
CA ILE A 755 14.28 0.25 -50.09
C ILE A 755 13.23 -0.86 -50.04
N VAL A 756 13.66 -2.11 -49.88
CA VAL A 756 12.75 -3.24 -49.70
C VAL A 756 11.96 -3.09 -48.39
N ALA A 757 12.59 -2.65 -47.31
CA ALA A 757 11.94 -2.40 -46.01
C ALA A 757 10.83 -1.35 -46.07
N GLY A 758 11.03 -0.26 -46.82
CA GLY A 758 10.01 0.79 -47.00
C GLY A 758 8.96 0.47 -48.08
N THR A 759 8.99 -0.72 -48.69
CA THR A 759 8.08 -1.08 -49.79
C THR A 759 6.89 -1.89 -49.28
N PRO A 760 5.64 -1.55 -49.68
CA PRO A 760 4.46 -2.33 -49.34
C PRO A 760 4.60 -3.80 -49.74
N LEU A 761 4.38 -4.73 -48.81
CA LEU A 761 4.60 -6.15 -49.04
C LEU A 761 3.71 -6.74 -50.15
N ALA A 762 2.47 -6.25 -50.24
CA ALA A 762 1.51 -6.63 -51.29
C ALA A 762 2.00 -6.30 -52.71
N SER A 763 2.93 -5.35 -52.88
CA SER A 763 3.49 -5.03 -54.19
C SER A 763 4.37 -6.16 -54.74
N TRP A 764 5.05 -6.92 -53.86
CA TRP A 764 5.89 -8.05 -54.25
C TRP A 764 5.07 -9.25 -54.73
N THR A 765 4.02 -9.60 -53.98
CA THR A 765 3.13 -10.72 -54.35
C THR A 765 2.38 -10.43 -55.64
N ALA A 766 1.95 -9.17 -55.83
CA ALA A 766 1.31 -8.72 -57.07
C ALA A 766 2.29 -8.67 -58.26
N ALA A 767 3.49 -8.10 -58.09
CA ALA A 767 4.45 -7.95 -59.19
C ALA A 767 5.03 -9.28 -59.65
N PHE A 768 5.21 -10.25 -58.75
CA PHE A 768 5.78 -11.56 -59.07
C PHE A 768 4.72 -12.64 -59.32
N ASP A 769 3.44 -12.37 -59.01
CA ASP A 769 2.34 -13.35 -59.07
C ASP A 769 2.66 -14.63 -58.27
N ARG A 770 3.02 -14.43 -57.00
CA ARG A 770 3.51 -15.46 -56.08
C ARG A 770 3.04 -15.19 -54.65
N SER A 771 2.82 -16.27 -53.89
CA SER A 771 2.64 -16.20 -52.42
C SER A 771 3.91 -15.69 -51.73
N PRO A 772 3.84 -15.14 -50.50
CA PRO A 772 5.01 -14.70 -49.74
C PRO A 772 6.13 -15.74 -49.66
N ALA A 773 5.80 -16.99 -49.30
CA ALA A 773 6.78 -18.08 -49.22
C ALA A 773 7.49 -18.32 -50.56
N ALA A 774 6.76 -18.31 -51.67
CA ALA A 774 7.32 -18.48 -53.01
C ALA A 774 8.18 -17.27 -53.45
N VAL A 775 7.90 -16.06 -52.97
CA VAL A 775 8.78 -14.90 -53.19
C VAL A 775 10.12 -15.08 -52.44
N LEU A 776 10.07 -15.52 -51.18
CA LEU A 776 11.29 -15.77 -50.40
C LEU A 776 12.17 -16.85 -51.02
N GLU A 777 11.58 -17.90 -51.60
CA GLU A 777 12.30 -18.95 -52.32
C GLU A 777 13.08 -18.44 -53.54
N LEU A 778 12.62 -17.38 -54.22
CA LEU A 778 13.32 -16.81 -55.37
C LEU A 778 14.69 -16.22 -55.00
N ALA A 779 14.85 -15.79 -53.74
CA ALA A 779 16.10 -15.21 -53.24
C ALA A 779 17.10 -16.27 -52.76
N ARG A 780 16.68 -17.53 -52.60
CA ARG A 780 17.51 -18.60 -52.03
C ARG A 780 18.75 -18.87 -52.90
N GLY A 781 19.93 -18.81 -52.29
CA GLY A 781 21.20 -19.05 -52.96
C GLY A 781 21.64 -17.91 -53.89
N HIS A 782 20.97 -16.75 -53.84
CA HIS A 782 21.33 -15.56 -54.59
C HIS A 782 22.36 -14.71 -53.83
N ASP A 783 23.25 -14.01 -54.55
CA ASP A 783 24.28 -13.15 -53.92
C ASP A 783 23.69 -12.02 -53.05
N TRP A 784 22.43 -11.66 -53.31
CA TRP A 784 21.67 -10.64 -52.59
C TRP A 784 20.62 -11.22 -51.62
N GLU A 785 20.69 -12.52 -51.28
CA GLU A 785 19.72 -13.19 -50.38
C GLU A 785 19.54 -12.43 -49.06
N THR A 786 20.63 -12.13 -48.36
CA THR A 786 20.60 -11.48 -47.04
C THR A 786 19.90 -10.10 -47.03
N PRO A 787 20.28 -9.11 -47.87
CA PRO A 787 19.61 -7.80 -47.87
C PRO A 787 18.14 -7.87 -48.30
N LEU A 788 17.77 -8.80 -49.17
CA LEU A 788 16.37 -9.03 -49.53
C LEU A 788 15.56 -9.58 -48.36
N LEU A 789 16.04 -10.66 -47.72
CA LEU A 789 15.38 -11.27 -46.57
C LEU A 789 15.24 -10.28 -45.40
N HIS A 790 16.29 -9.52 -45.09
CA HIS A 790 16.22 -8.49 -44.07
C HIS A 790 15.27 -7.35 -44.42
N GLY A 791 15.24 -6.93 -45.69
CA GLY A 791 14.32 -5.91 -46.16
C GLY A 791 12.87 -6.33 -46.00
N TRP A 792 12.52 -7.54 -46.48
CA TRP A 792 11.16 -8.08 -46.30
C TRP A 792 10.81 -8.30 -44.83
N ALA A 793 11.76 -8.71 -43.99
CA ALA A 793 11.54 -8.84 -42.55
C ALA A 793 11.23 -7.49 -41.89
N LYS A 794 12.02 -6.45 -42.19
CA LYS A 794 11.73 -5.08 -41.71
C LYS A 794 10.37 -4.58 -42.21
N ALA A 795 10.06 -4.80 -43.48
CA ALA A 795 8.77 -4.44 -44.05
C ALA A 795 7.60 -5.13 -43.33
N ALA A 796 7.73 -6.43 -43.04
CA ALA A 796 6.73 -7.19 -42.28
C ALA A 796 6.53 -6.63 -40.87
N ILE A 797 7.61 -6.27 -40.18
CA ILE A 797 7.56 -5.66 -38.84
C ILE A 797 6.86 -4.31 -38.86
N VAL A 798 7.23 -3.43 -39.78
CA VAL A 798 6.66 -2.09 -39.89
C VAL A 798 5.18 -2.13 -40.28
N GLN A 799 4.81 -3.02 -41.20
CA GLN A 799 3.44 -3.14 -41.74
C GLN A 799 2.54 -4.04 -40.88
N GLY A 800 3.10 -4.76 -39.91
CA GLY A 800 2.37 -5.72 -39.08
C GLY A 800 1.84 -6.94 -39.85
N ASP A 801 2.53 -7.37 -40.92
CA ASP A 801 2.06 -8.42 -41.82
C ASP A 801 2.38 -9.84 -41.29
N ALA A 802 1.36 -10.49 -40.72
CA ALA A 802 1.48 -11.81 -40.13
C ALA A 802 1.76 -12.93 -41.15
N GLU A 803 1.31 -12.80 -42.40
CA GLU A 803 1.51 -13.83 -43.44
C GLU A 803 2.97 -13.88 -43.87
N TRP A 804 3.56 -12.70 -44.12
CA TRP A 804 4.99 -12.56 -44.41
C TRP A 804 5.86 -12.94 -43.23
N ALA A 805 5.50 -12.54 -42.00
CA ALA A 805 6.23 -12.92 -40.81
C ALA A 805 6.28 -14.44 -40.62
N THR A 806 5.13 -15.11 -40.82
CA THR A 806 5.03 -16.57 -40.80
C THR A 806 5.92 -17.19 -41.87
N ALA A 807 5.87 -16.72 -43.11
CA ALA A 807 6.69 -17.23 -44.19
C ALA A 807 8.19 -17.07 -43.92
N LEU A 808 8.62 -15.92 -43.38
CA LEU A 808 10.01 -15.62 -43.04
C LEU A 808 10.54 -16.51 -41.91
N VAL A 809 9.77 -16.68 -40.82
CA VAL A 809 10.16 -17.55 -39.70
C VAL A 809 10.24 -19.01 -40.14
N HIS A 810 9.30 -19.50 -40.94
CA HIS A 810 9.35 -20.86 -41.48
C HIS A 810 10.49 -21.05 -42.50
N ASN A 811 10.87 -20.02 -43.27
CA ASN A 811 12.02 -20.13 -44.17
C ASN A 811 13.33 -20.20 -43.39
N ASP A 812 13.42 -19.61 -42.21
CA ASP A 812 14.66 -19.50 -41.42
C ASP A 812 14.99 -20.75 -40.57
N THR A 813 14.40 -21.90 -40.88
CA THR A 813 14.62 -23.19 -40.19
C THR A 813 15.73 -24.02 -40.86
N GLY A 814 16.99 -23.81 -40.47
CA GLY A 814 18.16 -24.60 -40.92
C GLY A 814 19.37 -24.44 -39.99
N ASP A 815 20.44 -25.19 -40.22
CA ASP A 815 21.65 -25.22 -39.35
C ASP A 815 22.40 -23.88 -39.25
N ALA A 816 22.13 -22.94 -40.16
CA ALA A 816 22.63 -21.57 -40.12
C ALA A 816 21.47 -20.56 -40.23
N ALA A 817 21.34 -19.71 -39.21
CA ALA A 817 20.39 -18.60 -39.18
C ALA A 817 20.68 -17.61 -40.33
N ARG A 818 19.67 -17.33 -41.16
CA ARG A 818 19.77 -16.38 -42.29
C ARG A 818 19.35 -14.96 -41.91
N LEU A 819 18.40 -14.84 -40.98
CA LEU A 819 18.01 -13.55 -40.42
C LEU A 819 18.86 -13.21 -39.20
N ARG A 820 19.15 -11.91 -39.02
CA ARG A 820 19.68 -11.38 -37.76
C ARG A 820 18.75 -11.73 -36.59
N GLU A 821 19.32 -12.08 -35.44
CA GLU A 821 18.58 -12.48 -34.24
C GLU A 821 17.51 -11.45 -33.84
N ALA A 822 17.83 -10.15 -33.91
CA ALA A 822 16.89 -9.08 -33.59
C ALA A 822 15.66 -9.07 -34.51
N LEU A 823 15.84 -9.17 -35.83
CA LEU A 823 14.72 -9.20 -36.78
C LEU A 823 13.90 -10.47 -36.60
N ARG A 824 14.57 -11.62 -36.45
CA ARG A 824 13.89 -12.88 -36.16
C ARG A 824 13.01 -12.73 -34.92
N TRP A 825 13.51 -12.08 -33.87
CA TRP A 825 12.75 -11.86 -32.64
C TRP A 825 11.52 -11.00 -32.85
N ASP A 826 11.67 -9.85 -33.51
CA ASP A 826 10.55 -8.96 -33.79
C ASP A 826 9.48 -9.63 -34.67
N LEU A 827 9.90 -10.48 -35.62
CA LEU A 827 8.96 -11.27 -36.41
C LEU A 827 8.12 -12.23 -35.55
N HIS A 828 8.69 -12.86 -34.51
CA HIS A 828 7.93 -13.74 -33.61
C HIS A 828 6.76 -13.02 -32.92
N LEU A 829 6.87 -11.70 -32.69
CA LEU A 829 5.83 -10.87 -32.09
C LEU A 829 4.62 -10.64 -33.02
N LEU A 830 4.77 -10.88 -34.31
CA LEU A 830 3.73 -10.67 -35.34
C LEU A 830 3.00 -11.96 -35.71
N LEU A 831 3.49 -13.11 -35.28
CA LEU A 831 2.85 -14.39 -35.59
C LEU A 831 1.45 -14.44 -34.97
N PRO A 832 0.50 -15.11 -35.62
CA PRO A 832 -0.76 -15.45 -34.97
C PRO A 832 -0.49 -16.12 -33.60
N PRO A 833 -1.24 -15.78 -32.53
CA PRO A 833 -0.98 -16.30 -31.19
C PRO A 833 -0.96 -17.83 -31.12
N ALA A 834 -1.72 -18.52 -31.98
CA ALA A 834 -1.71 -19.97 -32.08
C ALA A 834 -0.38 -20.51 -32.64
N ASP A 835 0.19 -19.87 -33.67
CA ASP A 835 1.48 -20.29 -34.25
C ASP A 835 2.64 -20.01 -33.31
N LEU A 836 2.65 -18.85 -32.65
CA LEU A 836 3.65 -18.53 -31.63
C LEU A 836 3.59 -19.53 -30.47
N ALA A 837 2.38 -19.92 -30.04
CA ALA A 837 2.18 -20.93 -29.00
C ALA A 837 2.73 -22.30 -29.40
N ARG A 838 2.48 -22.73 -30.64
CA ARG A 838 3.00 -23.99 -31.19
C ARG A 838 4.53 -24.00 -31.23
N ILE A 839 5.15 -22.92 -31.72
CA ILE A 839 6.62 -22.77 -31.74
C ILE A 839 7.19 -22.80 -30.33
N ALA A 840 6.58 -22.06 -29.39
CA ALA A 840 7.02 -22.03 -27.99
C ALA A 840 6.90 -23.43 -27.34
N ALA A 841 5.83 -24.17 -27.60
CA ALA A 841 5.63 -25.54 -27.10
C ALA A 841 6.69 -26.50 -27.66
N ASP A 842 6.98 -26.43 -28.97
CA ASP A 842 8.05 -27.22 -29.61
C ASP A 842 9.42 -26.90 -29.03
N PHE A 843 9.72 -25.63 -28.80
CA PHE A 843 10.99 -25.18 -28.23
C PHE A 843 11.13 -25.64 -26.77
N LEU A 844 10.06 -25.62 -25.98
CA LEU A 844 10.04 -26.18 -24.63
C LEU A 844 10.36 -27.68 -24.64
N ARG A 845 9.76 -28.45 -25.56
CA ARG A 845 9.99 -29.91 -25.67
C ARG A 845 11.40 -30.26 -26.13
N ARG A 846 12.03 -29.39 -26.92
CA ARG A 846 13.42 -29.54 -27.39
C ARG A 846 14.46 -28.95 -26.43
N GLU A 847 14.02 -28.39 -25.31
CA GLU A 847 14.86 -27.66 -24.35
C GLU A 847 15.65 -26.50 -24.97
N ASP A 848 15.06 -25.82 -25.96
CA ASP A 848 15.66 -24.65 -26.58
C ASP A 848 15.70 -23.48 -25.60
N HIS A 849 16.86 -22.84 -25.47
CA HIS A 849 17.07 -21.65 -24.64
C HIS A 849 16.12 -20.49 -24.97
N LEU A 850 15.60 -20.39 -26.20
CA LEU A 850 14.68 -19.34 -26.63
C LEU A 850 13.25 -19.52 -26.10
N ALA A 851 12.87 -20.70 -25.61
CA ALA A 851 11.52 -21.00 -25.14
C ALA A 851 11.00 -20.00 -24.09
N HIS A 852 11.83 -19.63 -23.10
CA HIS A 852 11.40 -18.72 -22.03
C HIS A 852 11.13 -17.30 -22.54
N ARG A 853 11.89 -16.82 -23.54
CA ARG A 853 11.61 -15.52 -24.14
C ARG A 853 10.26 -15.55 -24.87
N LEU A 854 10.00 -16.60 -25.66
CA LEU A 854 8.73 -16.75 -26.41
C LEU A 854 7.52 -16.80 -25.48
N LEU A 855 7.64 -17.50 -24.35
CA LEU A 855 6.61 -17.52 -23.31
C LEU A 855 6.31 -16.12 -22.74
N ALA A 856 7.34 -15.29 -22.56
CA ALA A 856 7.22 -13.97 -21.97
C ALA A 856 6.56 -12.94 -22.90
N VAL A 857 6.62 -13.16 -24.21
CA VAL A 857 6.04 -12.24 -25.22
C VAL A 857 4.77 -12.76 -25.87
N HIS A 858 4.35 -13.98 -25.54
CA HIS A 858 3.09 -14.52 -26.05
C HIS A 858 1.92 -13.62 -25.61
N PRO A 859 1.09 -13.13 -26.54
CA PRO A 859 0.02 -12.20 -26.21
C PRO A 859 -1.17 -12.93 -25.56
N GLY A 860 -1.60 -12.41 -24.41
CA GLY A 860 -2.81 -12.87 -23.73
C GLY A 860 -2.65 -14.19 -22.99
N GLU A 861 -3.76 -14.92 -22.85
CA GLU A 861 -3.74 -16.24 -22.20
C GLU A 861 -3.16 -17.30 -23.14
N TRP A 862 -2.31 -18.18 -22.59
CA TRP A 862 -1.75 -19.28 -23.37
C TRP A 862 -2.83 -20.27 -23.83
N PRO A 863 -2.83 -20.69 -25.10
CA PRO A 863 -3.64 -21.81 -25.57
C PRO A 863 -3.35 -23.10 -24.79
N ASP A 864 -4.32 -24.01 -24.73
CA ASP A 864 -4.21 -25.25 -23.93
C ASP A 864 -2.99 -26.09 -24.32
N GLU A 865 -2.63 -26.14 -25.61
CA GLU A 865 -1.45 -26.87 -26.08
C GLU A 865 -0.15 -26.38 -25.43
N LEU A 866 0.03 -25.05 -25.37
CA LEU A 866 1.20 -24.43 -24.74
C LEU A 866 1.16 -24.58 -23.21
N ALA A 867 -0.01 -24.40 -22.59
CA ALA A 867 -0.17 -24.57 -21.16
C ALA A 867 0.16 -26.01 -20.71
N VAL A 868 -0.29 -27.02 -21.46
CA VAL A 868 0.06 -28.43 -21.22
C VAL A 868 1.56 -28.65 -21.38
N ALA A 869 2.17 -28.16 -22.47
CA ALA A 869 3.61 -28.29 -22.67
C ALA A 869 4.42 -27.67 -21.50
N VAL A 870 4.00 -26.51 -20.99
CA VAL A 870 4.64 -25.88 -19.82
C VAL A 870 4.46 -26.75 -18.57
N VAL A 871 3.27 -27.30 -18.30
CA VAL A 871 3.03 -28.18 -17.14
C VAL A 871 3.89 -29.44 -17.24
N GLU A 872 4.01 -30.04 -18.42
CA GLU A 872 4.88 -31.20 -18.67
C GLU A 872 6.35 -30.86 -18.43
N THR A 873 6.83 -29.71 -18.94
CA THR A 873 8.19 -29.23 -18.70
C THR A 873 8.45 -28.96 -17.21
N ILE A 874 7.50 -28.34 -16.49
CA ILE A 874 7.57 -28.13 -15.04
C ILE A 874 7.69 -29.48 -14.32
N ALA A 875 6.84 -30.45 -14.67
CA ALA A 875 6.86 -31.79 -14.07
C ALA A 875 8.16 -32.56 -14.38
N HIS A 876 8.72 -32.39 -15.58
CA HIS A 876 10.01 -32.96 -15.95
C HIS A 876 11.14 -32.33 -15.12
N ARG A 877 11.29 -31.01 -15.19
CA ARG A 877 12.36 -30.24 -14.51
C ARG A 877 12.33 -30.38 -12.99
N ALA A 878 11.15 -30.42 -12.38
CA ALA A 878 11.02 -30.65 -10.94
C ALA A 878 11.63 -32.00 -10.51
N ARG A 879 11.64 -33.01 -11.41
CA ARG A 879 12.22 -34.33 -11.17
C ARG A 879 13.69 -34.41 -11.57
N THR A 880 14.10 -33.75 -12.65
CA THR A 880 15.41 -33.94 -13.28
C THR A 880 16.44 -32.86 -12.99
N ASP A 881 16.04 -31.59 -12.82
CA ASP A 881 16.97 -30.47 -12.71
C ASP A 881 17.80 -30.54 -11.42
N ARG A 882 19.10 -30.27 -11.52
CA ARG A 882 19.98 -30.13 -10.35
C ARG A 882 19.76 -28.81 -9.60
N HIS A 883 19.27 -27.77 -10.28
CA HIS A 883 19.12 -26.41 -9.75
C HIS A 883 17.69 -25.89 -9.94
N SER A 884 17.07 -25.36 -8.87
CA SER A 884 15.66 -24.96 -8.85
C SER A 884 15.34 -23.60 -9.47
N TRP A 885 16.33 -22.83 -9.93
CA TRP A 885 16.12 -21.46 -10.42
C TRP A 885 15.40 -21.43 -11.78
N GLN A 886 15.73 -22.32 -12.71
CA GLN A 886 15.09 -22.42 -14.04
C GLN A 886 13.63 -22.83 -13.91
N LEU A 887 13.35 -23.81 -13.04
CA LEU A 887 11.99 -24.19 -12.67
C LEU A 887 11.23 -23.00 -12.07
N ALA A 888 11.85 -22.24 -11.18
CA ALA A 888 11.23 -21.08 -10.57
C ALA A 888 10.95 -19.96 -11.57
N GLU A 889 11.80 -19.77 -12.57
CA GLU A 889 11.60 -18.81 -13.65
C GLU A 889 10.44 -19.21 -14.56
N LEU A 890 10.37 -20.49 -14.96
CA LEU A 890 9.25 -21.02 -15.73
C LEU A 890 7.92 -20.89 -14.97
N CYS A 891 7.91 -21.20 -13.66
CA CYS A 891 6.73 -21.00 -12.81
C CYS A 891 6.33 -19.51 -12.72
N ARG A 892 7.30 -18.58 -12.67
CA ARG A 892 6.99 -17.14 -12.67
C ARG A 892 6.39 -16.67 -13.98
N ALA A 893 6.91 -17.12 -15.13
CA ALA A 893 6.35 -16.82 -16.44
C ALA A 893 4.91 -17.36 -16.56
N ALA A 894 4.68 -18.60 -16.12
CA ALA A 894 3.36 -19.24 -16.14
C ALA A 894 2.33 -18.51 -15.27
N ALA A 895 2.74 -17.93 -14.15
CA ALA A 895 1.81 -17.39 -13.17
C ALA A 895 0.89 -16.29 -13.72
N LEU A 896 1.33 -15.53 -14.72
CA LEU A 896 0.58 -14.39 -15.29
C LEU A 896 -0.12 -14.69 -16.62
N ALA A 897 0.35 -15.68 -17.39
CA ALA A 897 -0.14 -15.96 -18.75
C ALA A 897 -0.82 -17.33 -18.89
N MET A 898 -0.53 -18.29 -18.00
CA MET A 898 -1.24 -19.57 -17.99
C MET A 898 -2.73 -19.35 -17.64
N PRO A 899 -3.67 -20.02 -18.33
CA PRO A 899 -5.08 -19.89 -18.03
C PRO A 899 -5.39 -20.33 -16.59
N PRO A 900 -6.19 -19.57 -15.82
CA PRO A 900 -6.45 -19.88 -14.41
C PRO A 900 -7.11 -21.24 -14.17
N ARG A 901 -7.78 -21.83 -15.18
CA ARG A 901 -8.33 -23.21 -15.12
C ARG A 901 -7.27 -24.29 -14.85
N TYR A 902 -5.99 -24.01 -15.07
CA TYR A 902 -4.89 -24.93 -14.77
C TYR A 902 -4.48 -24.92 -13.28
N ALA A 903 -5.12 -24.13 -12.42
CA ALA A 903 -4.81 -24.11 -11.00
C ALA A 903 -4.92 -25.49 -10.34
N SER A 904 -6.01 -26.23 -10.58
CA SER A 904 -6.20 -27.57 -10.00
C SER A 904 -5.18 -28.61 -10.52
N PRO A 905 -4.90 -28.73 -11.84
CA PRO A 905 -3.82 -29.57 -12.34
C PRO A 905 -2.44 -29.25 -11.72
N VAL A 906 -2.08 -27.97 -11.60
CA VAL A 906 -0.78 -27.56 -11.03
C VAL A 906 -0.73 -27.82 -9.52
N ALA A 907 -1.84 -27.62 -8.80
CA ALA A 907 -1.94 -27.96 -7.39
C ALA A 907 -1.77 -29.46 -7.14
N ALA A 908 -2.39 -30.31 -7.99
CA ALA A 908 -2.22 -31.76 -7.94
C ALA A 908 -0.77 -32.17 -8.20
N LEU A 909 -0.09 -31.54 -9.18
CA LEU A 909 1.33 -31.76 -9.45
C LEU A 909 2.20 -31.37 -8.24
N ALA A 910 1.93 -30.22 -7.60
CA ALA A 910 2.66 -29.80 -6.42
C ALA A 910 2.50 -30.80 -5.25
N GLU A 911 1.28 -31.31 -5.03
CA GLU A 911 1.02 -32.32 -4.00
C GLU A 911 1.73 -33.65 -4.30
N GLN A 912 1.72 -34.09 -5.55
CA GLN A 912 2.45 -35.30 -5.97
C GLN A 912 3.96 -35.18 -5.73
N LEU A 913 4.55 -34.02 -6.05
CA LEU A 913 5.98 -33.76 -5.83
C LEU A 913 6.34 -33.72 -4.34
N ASP A 914 5.47 -33.16 -3.50
CA ASP A 914 5.64 -33.14 -2.04
C ASP A 914 5.59 -34.56 -1.44
N GLN A 915 4.66 -35.39 -1.91
CA GLN A 915 4.50 -36.78 -1.46
C GLN A 915 5.69 -37.68 -1.83
N GLN A 916 6.39 -37.38 -2.93
CA GLN A 916 7.57 -38.13 -3.39
C GLN A 916 8.87 -37.79 -2.62
N GLN A 917 8.79 -37.07 -1.49
CA GLN A 917 9.95 -36.53 -0.75
C GLN A 917 10.84 -35.63 -1.63
N GLY A 918 10.23 -34.87 -2.55
CA GLY A 918 10.95 -33.93 -3.40
C GLY A 918 11.68 -32.86 -2.58
N ASP A 919 12.80 -32.36 -3.12
CA ASP A 919 13.48 -31.19 -2.56
C ASP A 919 12.50 -30.01 -2.46
N VAL A 920 12.34 -29.47 -1.25
CA VAL A 920 11.45 -28.33 -0.95
C VAL A 920 11.72 -27.15 -1.88
N SER A 921 12.97 -26.98 -2.35
CA SER A 921 13.35 -25.94 -3.30
C SER A 921 12.68 -26.08 -4.68
N ARG A 922 12.19 -27.29 -5.03
CA ARG A 922 11.52 -27.63 -6.29
C ARG A 922 10.01 -27.71 -6.16
N VAL A 923 9.49 -28.10 -4.99
CA VAL A 923 8.05 -28.11 -4.70
C VAL A 923 7.50 -26.69 -4.56
N ARG A 924 8.26 -25.81 -3.88
CA ARG A 924 7.80 -24.46 -3.56
C ARG A 924 7.42 -23.63 -4.79
N PRO A 925 8.22 -23.53 -5.87
CA PRO A 925 7.83 -22.77 -7.05
C PRO A 925 6.53 -23.23 -7.71
N VAL A 926 6.27 -24.55 -7.76
CA VAL A 926 5.04 -25.12 -8.33
C VAL A 926 3.84 -24.82 -7.44
N ALA A 927 4.00 -24.95 -6.11
CA ALA A 927 2.97 -24.58 -5.15
C ALA A 927 2.68 -23.07 -5.16
N ASP A 928 3.69 -22.23 -5.41
CA ASP A 928 3.55 -20.78 -5.53
C ASP A 928 2.77 -20.42 -6.81
N LEU A 929 3.07 -21.08 -7.93
CA LEU A 929 2.32 -20.96 -9.19
C LEU A 929 0.84 -21.33 -8.99
N ALA A 930 0.53 -22.48 -8.39
CA ALA A 930 -0.85 -22.91 -8.14
C ALA A 930 -1.65 -21.84 -7.37
N ARG A 931 -1.06 -21.29 -6.30
CA ARG A 931 -1.72 -20.24 -5.50
C ARG A 931 -1.93 -18.94 -6.27
N THR A 932 -1.02 -18.58 -7.17
CA THR A 932 -1.22 -17.40 -8.03
C THR A 932 -2.33 -17.66 -9.05
N LEU A 933 -2.43 -18.87 -9.62
CA LEU A 933 -3.51 -19.22 -10.55
C LEU A 933 -4.88 -19.26 -9.86
N ASP A 934 -4.98 -19.85 -8.66
CA ASP A 934 -6.21 -19.80 -7.86
C ASP A 934 -6.62 -18.36 -7.55
N PHE A 935 -5.65 -17.54 -7.13
CA PHE A 935 -5.91 -16.12 -6.85
C PHE A 935 -6.43 -15.39 -8.09
N ARG A 936 -5.82 -15.62 -9.26
CA ARG A 936 -6.26 -15.03 -10.54
C ARG A 936 -7.64 -15.54 -10.95
N TYR A 937 -7.93 -16.82 -10.76
CA TYR A 937 -9.24 -17.39 -11.04
C TYR A 937 -10.32 -16.71 -10.22
N GLU A 938 -10.17 -16.67 -8.90
CA GLU A 938 -11.11 -15.98 -7.99
C GLU A 938 -11.27 -14.51 -8.38
N MET A 939 -10.15 -13.82 -8.59
CA MET A 939 -10.09 -12.40 -8.96
C MET A 939 -10.93 -12.08 -10.21
N LEU A 940 -10.87 -12.93 -11.23
CA LEU A 940 -11.63 -12.75 -12.46
C LEU A 940 -13.10 -13.16 -12.31
N GLN A 941 -13.42 -14.15 -11.45
CA GLN A 941 -14.82 -14.50 -11.17
C GLN A 941 -15.54 -13.39 -10.38
N GLU A 942 -14.84 -12.65 -9.52
CA GLU A 942 -15.43 -11.57 -8.72
C GLU A 942 -15.90 -10.36 -9.56
N LEU A 943 -15.49 -10.30 -10.83
CA LEU A 943 -15.86 -9.29 -11.83
C LEU A 943 -16.86 -9.83 -12.88
N ARG A 944 -17.38 -11.05 -12.70
CA ARG A 944 -18.46 -11.62 -13.52
C ARG A 944 -19.76 -11.59 -12.74
#